data_AF-A0A3M1NYJ7-F1
#
_entry.id   AF-A0A3M1NYJ7-F1
#
_cell.length_a   1.000
_cell.length_b   1.000
_cell.length_c   1.000
_cell.angle_alpha   90.00
_cell.angle_beta   90.00
_cell.angle_gamma   90.00
#
_symmetry.space_group_name_H-M   'P 1'
#
loop_
_entity.id
_entity.type
_entity.pdbx_description
1 polymer ?
#
loop_
_entity_poly.entity_id
_entity_poly.type
_entity_poly.pdbx_seq_one_letter_code
_entity_poly.pdbx_strand_id
1 'polypeptide(L)'
;MPDKIVLLGKEEKNFYFLQEALRNIKYQFEYISAENLSEVKFRLLDASLIIIDTIPYQDALTHHFSFLREDPSFRSIPVLALVPEKPVRLRYQLTEMGMDDYLLVPFDRLDIQVRVKNLLRLRQREERKTPKTPLEKSIPQDMIDGLTTLYKTINKAILSEKSTEEPLNVILQYLQQFSDAQYVFLFETGAQDLLSLKRVHPEIANPPLSTLSISELPIVLKAVRLQKPTILNNISPASPLVGYLNALIPEKIQSIIVYPIPIEYAIRYVLFIIKTDENPFDDFHYNLVQHLTHLFTSLFYLNSLEKNVSSKLDSKVWKFLFEFLDQVMNQLDFGIMVIGKDTHLKYLNNGAAKLLNVNAKEVIYKSIKSTLEPRLVKMILEVGEQDTDVNERPEIELVNEEGEKKLLGFSVHTFTDKLNKEEGYIVVLKDITFLKEIQEEMRRVDRLASLGMMASGIAHEIRNPLAGIKAMAQTFEEELAEDDPRIEYVKRIVRLVNRLDDLLRTLFSYARPSKPNPQFTEVTPIVSEVFDLVQQKAQENNVTIAIDIQPNFPEIFIDPAQLQQVLLNLLLNSVEAIHDQGTIQVKLELFHPKEIRNIKNRTHARYFAMLKKMPHLKIHIKDNGCGIAEENLEHIFNPFYTTKPYGTGLGLSIVYQIIKENEGIIYYESEIGVGTDCYVFIPIKKIRTLTEKSSG
;
A
#
# COMPACT_ATOMS: atom_id res chain seq x y z
N MET A 1 -7.53 33.98 -48.29
CA MET A 1 -6.98 34.64 -47.09
C MET A 1 -6.49 33.57 -46.13
N PRO A 2 -5.48 33.83 -45.28
CA PRO A 2 -5.11 32.87 -44.22
C PRO A 2 -6.33 32.60 -43.32
N ASP A 3 -6.52 31.36 -42.89
CA ASP A 3 -7.64 31.00 -42.02
C ASP A 3 -7.42 31.65 -40.65
N LYS A 4 -8.40 32.43 -40.20
CA LYS A 4 -8.36 33.17 -38.93
C LYS A 4 -8.85 32.27 -37.80
N ILE A 5 -7.96 31.88 -36.90
CA ILE A 5 -8.29 31.04 -35.73
C ILE A 5 -8.41 31.95 -34.51
N VAL A 6 -9.59 32.02 -33.92
CA VAL A 6 -9.84 32.81 -32.70
C VAL A 6 -9.73 31.91 -31.47
N LEU A 7 -8.93 32.35 -30.49
CA LEU A 7 -8.66 31.65 -29.24
C LEU A 7 -9.42 32.35 -28.11
N LEU A 8 -10.37 31.65 -27.51
CA LEU A 8 -11.21 32.15 -26.42
C LEU A 8 -10.85 31.46 -25.11
N GLY A 9 -10.41 32.23 -24.11
CA GLY A 9 -10.10 31.70 -22.79
C GLY A 9 -9.90 32.80 -21.76
N LYS A 10 -9.44 32.43 -20.57
CA LYS A 10 -9.18 33.37 -19.47
C LYS A 10 -7.79 34.02 -19.59
N GLU A 11 -6.78 33.24 -19.98
CA GLU A 11 -5.40 33.71 -20.12
C GLU A 11 -4.80 33.30 -21.47
N GLU A 12 -4.16 34.24 -22.18
CA GLU A 12 -3.53 33.99 -23.48
C GLU A 12 -2.40 32.94 -23.40
N LYS A 13 -1.69 32.90 -22.26
CA LYS A 13 -0.58 31.97 -22.02
C LYS A 13 -0.98 30.51 -22.13
N ASN A 14 -2.25 30.16 -21.86
CA ASN A 14 -2.76 28.80 -21.96
C ASN A 14 -2.73 28.26 -23.40
N PHE A 15 -2.69 29.15 -24.40
CA PHE A 15 -2.66 28.78 -25.81
C PHE A 15 -1.26 28.80 -26.43
N TYR A 16 -0.20 29.12 -25.67
CA TYR A 16 1.15 29.22 -26.20
C TYR A 16 1.61 27.93 -26.90
N PHE A 17 1.40 26.79 -26.24
CA PHE A 17 1.73 25.48 -26.79
C PHE A 17 0.89 25.11 -28.02
N LEU A 18 -0.38 25.56 -28.07
CA LEU A 18 -1.27 25.39 -29.21
C LEU A 18 -0.81 26.19 -30.43
N GLN A 19 -0.47 27.47 -30.22
CA GLN A 19 0.07 28.34 -31.25
C GLN A 19 1.40 27.81 -31.78
N GLU A 20 2.25 27.28 -30.91
CA GLU A 20 3.51 26.63 -31.29
C GLU A 20 3.28 25.34 -32.09
N ALA A 21 2.33 24.49 -31.68
CA ALA A 21 1.99 23.25 -32.37
C ALA A 21 1.39 23.50 -33.78
N LEU A 22 0.76 24.65 -33.98
CA LEU A 22 0.12 25.05 -35.23
C LEU A 22 0.93 26.11 -36.01
N ARG A 23 2.22 26.30 -35.69
CA ARG A 23 3.11 27.30 -36.28
C ARG A 23 3.47 26.98 -37.74
N ASN A 24 2.47 27.10 -38.62
CA ASN A 24 2.56 27.03 -40.07
C ASN A 24 2.03 28.35 -40.67
N ILE A 25 2.62 28.81 -41.77
CA ILE A 25 2.45 30.15 -42.40
C ILE A 25 1.00 30.45 -42.87
N LYS A 26 0.03 29.55 -42.65
CA LYS A 26 -1.35 29.63 -43.18
C LYS A 26 -2.41 30.10 -42.17
N TYR A 27 -2.11 30.15 -40.88
CA TYR A 27 -3.07 30.51 -39.83
C TYR A 27 -2.73 31.85 -39.19
N GLN A 28 -3.75 32.69 -39.00
CA GLN A 28 -3.64 33.90 -38.17
C GLN A 28 -4.37 33.65 -36.85
N PHE A 29 -3.68 33.84 -35.73
CA PHE A 29 -4.26 33.67 -34.40
C PHE A 29 -4.69 35.02 -33.82
N GLU A 30 -5.89 35.06 -33.24
CA GLU A 30 -6.37 36.20 -32.46
C GLU A 30 -6.86 35.69 -31.10
N TYR A 31 -6.30 36.21 -30.01
CA TYR A 31 -6.76 35.90 -28.67
C TYR A 31 -7.82 36.90 -28.20
N ILE A 32 -8.87 36.39 -27.56
CA ILE A 32 -9.93 37.19 -26.96
C ILE A 32 -10.22 36.64 -25.56
N SER A 33 -10.19 37.51 -24.54
CA SER A 33 -10.59 37.15 -23.17
C SER A 33 -12.09 36.93 -23.10
N ALA A 34 -12.52 35.83 -22.46
CA ALA A 34 -13.92 35.47 -22.30
C ALA A 34 -14.67 36.25 -21.18
N GLU A 35 -14.05 37.28 -20.58
CA GLU A 35 -14.61 38.03 -19.45
C GLU A 35 -15.67 39.09 -19.86
N ASN A 36 -15.75 39.48 -21.15
CA ASN A 36 -16.77 40.43 -21.64
C ASN A 36 -17.43 39.97 -22.95
N LEU A 37 -18.45 39.12 -22.83
CA LEU A 37 -19.20 38.50 -23.94
C LEU A 37 -19.80 39.46 -24.97
N SER A 38 -20.09 40.71 -24.58
CA SER A 38 -20.71 41.72 -25.45
C SER A 38 -19.75 42.23 -26.53
N GLU A 39 -18.46 42.29 -26.22
CA GLU A 39 -17.39 42.74 -27.13
C GLU A 39 -16.87 41.59 -28.01
N VAL A 40 -17.00 40.36 -27.51
CA VAL A 40 -16.55 39.12 -28.18
C VAL A 40 -17.32 38.87 -29.49
N LYS A 41 -18.63 39.11 -29.54
CA LYS A 41 -19.49 38.76 -30.68
C LYS A 41 -19.07 39.40 -32.00
N PHE A 42 -18.68 40.68 -31.99
CA PHE A 42 -18.30 41.40 -33.22
C PHE A 42 -17.00 40.86 -33.83
N ARG A 43 -16.05 40.43 -32.99
CA ARG A 43 -14.73 39.94 -33.42
C ARG A 43 -14.74 38.49 -33.90
N LEU A 44 -15.79 37.74 -33.57
CA LEU A 44 -15.97 36.33 -33.98
C LEU A 44 -16.54 36.16 -35.39
N LEU A 45 -17.17 37.18 -35.99
CA LEU A 45 -17.85 37.07 -37.29
C LEU A 45 -16.89 36.66 -38.42
N ASP A 46 -15.63 37.10 -38.35
CA ASP A 46 -14.62 36.80 -39.37
C ASP A 46 -13.78 35.54 -39.04
N ALA A 47 -14.11 34.81 -37.97
CA ALA A 47 -13.35 33.64 -37.56
C ALA A 47 -13.57 32.48 -38.54
N SER A 48 -12.49 31.82 -38.95
CA SER A 48 -12.51 30.56 -39.73
C SER A 48 -12.71 29.33 -38.83
N LEU A 49 -12.19 29.39 -37.60
CA LEU A 49 -12.33 28.39 -36.54
C LEU A 49 -12.23 29.09 -35.17
N ILE A 50 -13.00 28.62 -34.20
CA ILE A 50 -12.94 29.08 -32.80
C ILE A 50 -12.37 27.95 -31.94
N ILE A 51 -11.41 28.25 -31.06
CA ILE A 51 -10.87 27.29 -30.08
C ILE A 51 -11.11 27.84 -28.68
N ILE A 52 -11.73 27.06 -27.81
CA ILE A 52 -12.14 27.48 -26.47
C ILE A 52 -11.40 26.67 -25.41
N ASP A 53 -10.75 27.36 -24.46
CA ASP A 53 -10.22 26.73 -23.25
C ASP A 53 -11.30 26.64 -22.17
N THR A 54 -11.76 25.43 -21.88
CA THR A 54 -12.85 25.18 -20.91
C THR A 54 -12.33 24.95 -19.48
N ILE A 55 -11.01 24.82 -19.30
CA ILE A 55 -10.37 24.51 -18.01
C ILE A 55 -10.74 25.52 -16.89
N PRO A 56 -10.81 26.85 -17.14
CA PRO A 56 -11.09 27.82 -16.09
C PRO A 56 -12.55 27.85 -15.59
N TYR A 57 -13.48 27.13 -16.25
CA TYR A 57 -14.93 27.38 -16.13
C TYR A 57 -15.75 26.18 -15.62
N GLN A 58 -15.11 25.19 -14.99
CA GLN A 58 -15.67 23.87 -14.68
C GLN A 58 -17.08 23.84 -14.02
N ASP A 59 -17.49 24.87 -13.27
CA ASP A 59 -18.79 24.91 -12.57
C ASP A 59 -19.90 25.72 -13.27
N ALA A 60 -19.62 26.43 -14.38
CA ALA A 60 -20.61 27.31 -15.05
C ALA A 60 -20.58 27.26 -16.60
N LEU A 61 -20.14 26.14 -17.17
CA LEU A 61 -19.86 26.02 -18.62
C LEU A 61 -21.10 26.13 -19.54
N THR A 62 -22.31 25.82 -19.08
CA THR A 62 -23.46 25.63 -19.97
C THR A 62 -24.05 26.94 -20.52
N HIS A 63 -23.90 28.06 -19.82
CA HIS A 63 -24.55 29.33 -20.22
C HIS A 63 -23.63 30.34 -20.90
N HIS A 64 -22.30 30.22 -20.76
CA HIS A 64 -21.38 31.25 -21.24
C HIS A 64 -21.19 31.22 -22.77
N PHE A 65 -21.33 30.06 -23.42
CA PHE A 65 -21.02 29.86 -24.84
C PHE A 65 -22.19 29.39 -25.72
N SER A 66 -23.40 29.20 -25.16
CA SER A 66 -24.57 28.71 -25.91
C SER A 66 -24.96 29.63 -27.08
N PHE A 67 -24.65 30.93 -26.97
CA PHE A 67 -24.88 31.94 -28.02
C PHE A 67 -24.24 31.58 -29.37
N LEU A 68 -23.17 30.77 -29.39
CA LEU A 68 -22.48 30.35 -30.62
C LEU A 68 -23.36 29.48 -31.53
N ARG A 69 -24.43 28.86 -30.99
CA ARG A 69 -25.40 28.10 -31.78
C ARG A 69 -26.80 28.68 -31.78
N GLU A 70 -27.14 29.49 -30.80
CA GLU A 70 -28.41 30.23 -30.78
C GLU A 70 -28.44 31.34 -31.84
N ASP A 71 -27.31 32.02 -32.09
CA ASP A 71 -27.21 33.06 -33.10
C ASP A 71 -26.87 32.47 -34.50
N PRO A 72 -27.73 32.68 -35.52
CA PRO A 72 -27.50 32.16 -36.87
C PRO A 72 -26.17 32.59 -37.49
N SER A 73 -25.62 33.73 -37.06
CA SER A 73 -24.41 34.33 -37.61
C SER A 73 -23.14 33.53 -37.30
N PHE A 74 -23.14 32.75 -36.20
CA PHE A 74 -21.99 31.94 -35.78
C PHE A 74 -22.18 30.44 -36.02
N ARG A 75 -23.39 30.00 -36.38
CA ARG A 75 -23.75 28.58 -36.50
C ARG A 75 -22.93 27.81 -37.54
N SER A 76 -22.39 28.48 -38.56
CA SER A 76 -21.53 27.89 -39.59
C SER A 76 -20.04 27.90 -39.25
N ILE A 77 -19.64 28.55 -38.15
CA ILE A 77 -18.25 28.61 -37.71
C ILE A 77 -17.96 27.37 -36.85
N PRO A 78 -16.93 26.57 -37.17
CA PRO A 78 -16.58 25.42 -36.36
C PRO A 78 -15.95 25.85 -35.03
N VAL A 79 -16.19 25.07 -33.97
CA VAL A 79 -15.72 25.34 -32.61
C VAL A 79 -15.07 24.09 -32.00
N LEU A 80 -13.82 24.21 -31.53
CA LEU A 80 -13.02 23.16 -30.89
C LEU A 80 -12.82 23.48 -29.40
N ALA A 81 -13.21 22.58 -28.50
CA ALA A 81 -13.03 22.76 -27.06
C ALA A 81 -11.78 22.05 -26.51
N LEU A 82 -10.98 22.72 -25.67
CA LEU A 82 -9.89 22.11 -24.90
C LEU A 82 -10.42 21.69 -23.53
N VAL A 83 -10.27 20.41 -23.17
CA VAL A 83 -10.84 19.79 -21.96
C VAL A 83 -9.79 19.02 -21.15
N PRO A 84 -9.82 19.04 -19.79
CA PRO A 84 -8.77 18.45 -18.96
C PRO A 84 -8.89 16.93 -18.75
N GLU A 85 -10.08 16.36 -18.88
CA GLU A 85 -10.31 14.93 -18.68
C GLU A 85 -11.23 14.34 -19.75
N LYS A 86 -11.21 13.01 -19.89
CA LYS A 86 -12.02 12.25 -20.85
C LYS A 86 -13.16 11.53 -20.11
N PRO A 87 -14.23 12.20 -19.67
CA PRO A 87 -15.39 11.53 -19.13
C PRO A 87 -16.23 10.97 -20.29
N VAL A 88 -16.83 9.82 -20.05
CA VAL A 88 -17.72 9.06 -20.94
C VAL A 88 -18.91 9.90 -21.45
N ARG A 89 -19.16 11.10 -20.89
CA ARG A 89 -20.30 11.99 -21.18
C ARG A 89 -19.95 13.36 -21.81
N LEU A 90 -18.67 13.69 -22.06
CA LEU A 90 -18.29 15.06 -22.48
C LEU A 90 -18.78 15.43 -23.89
N ARG A 91 -18.83 14.50 -24.85
CA ARG A 91 -19.20 14.81 -26.25
C ARG A 91 -20.61 15.41 -26.36
N TYR A 92 -21.56 14.95 -25.53
CA TYR A 92 -22.94 15.42 -25.54
C TYR A 92 -23.06 16.83 -24.96
N GLN A 93 -22.43 17.09 -23.81
CA GLN A 93 -22.39 18.43 -23.19
C GLN A 93 -21.72 19.45 -24.12
N LEU A 94 -20.63 19.05 -24.77
CA LEU A 94 -19.91 19.90 -25.72
C LEU A 94 -20.77 20.23 -26.95
N THR A 95 -21.52 19.27 -27.50
CA THR A 95 -22.44 19.53 -28.61
C THR A 95 -23.63 20.42 -28.20
N GLU A 96 -24.19 20.24 -27.00
CA GLU A 96 -25.22 21.15 -26.44
C GLU A 96 -24.69 22.58 -26.21
N MET A 97 -23.41 22.71 -25.83
CA MET A 97 -22.71 24.00 -25.68
C MET A 97 -22.29 24.62 -27.03
N GLY A 98 -22.52 23.91 -28.13
CA GLY A 98 -22.21 24.39 -29.46
C GLY A 98 -20.80 24.11 -29.96
N MET A 99 -20.09 23.16 -29.38
CA MET A 99 -18.77 22.71 -29.82
C MET A 99 -18.91 21.58 -30.85
N ASP A 100 -18.13 21.64 -31.94
CA ASP A 100 -18.14 20.61 -32.99
C ASP A 100 -17.16 19.47 -32.72
N ASP A 101 -16.08 19.75 -31.98
CA ASP A 101 -15.10 18.75 -31.56
C ASP A 101 -14.40 19.15 -30.26
N TYR A 102 -13.62 18.25 -29.66
CA TYR A 102 -12.85 18.50 -28.43
C TYR A 102 -11.47 17.88 -28.42
N LEU A 103 -10.53 18.48 -27.69
CA LEU A 103 -9.16 18.01 -27.53
C LEU A 103 -8.79 17.93 -26.04
N LEU A 104 -8.19 16.82 -25.63
CA LEU A 104 -7.76 16.61 -24.25
C LEU A 104 -6.46 17.34 -23.95
N VAL A 105 -6.36 18.01 -22.81
CA VAL A 105 -5.12 18.62 -22.32
C VAL A 105 -4.53 17.73 -21.23
N PRO A 106 -3.27 17.27 -21.35
CA PRO A 106 -2.29 17.57 -22.41
C PRO A 106 -2.56 16.83 -23.74
N PHE A 107 -2.30 17.50 -24.88
CA PHE A 107 -2.45 16.96 -26.24
C PHE A 107 -1.12 16.83 -27.00
N ASP A 108 -1.09 15.91 -27.98
CA ASP A 108 0.01 15.77 -28.95
C ASP A 108 -0.11 16.80 -30.10
N ARG A 109 1.03 17.28 -30.62
CA ARG A 109 1.13 18.18 -31.79
C ARG A 109 0.42 17.61 -33.01
N LEU A 110 0.46 16.28 -33.21
CA LEU A 110 -0.19 15.67 -34.37
C LEU A 110 -1.73 15.69 -34.26
N ASP A 111 -2.26 15.48 -33.06
CA ASP A 111 -3.71 15.39 -32.81
C ASP A 111 -4.39 16.75 -33.05
N ILE A 112 -3.77 17.83 -32.56
CA ILE A 112 -4.28 19.18 -32.79
C ILE A 112 -4.22 19.59 -34.26
N GLN A 113 -3.16 19.25 -34.99
CA GLN A 113 -3.03 19.56 -36.42
C GLN A 113 -4.10 18.85 -37.25
N VAL A 114 -4.42 17.60 -36.93
CA VAL A 114 -5.43 16.81 -37.65
C VAL A 114 -6.83 17.38 -37.43
N ARG A 115 -7.19 17.70 -36.19
CA ARG A 115 -8.53 18.21 -35.84
C ARG A 115 -8.81 19.58 -36.46
N VAL A 116 -7.87 20.51 -36.32
CA VAL A 116 -7.97 21.86 -36.93
C VAL A 116 -8.15 21.76 -38.44
N LYS A 117 -7.35 20.90 -39.11
CA LYS A 117 -7.44 20.71 -40.56
C LYS A 117 -8.77 20.08 -41.01
N ASN A 118 -9.34 19.17 -40.22
CA ASN A 118 -10.60 18.51 -40.54
C ASN A 118 -11.79 19.48 -40.39
N LEU A 119 -11.83 20.26 -39.32
CA LEU A 119 -12.89 21.25 -39.07
C LEU A 119 -12.93 22.34 -40.16
N LEU A 120 -11.78 22.88 -40.55
CA LEU A 120 -11.71 23.87 -41.63
C LEU A 120 -12.16 23.29 -43.00
N ARG A 121 -11.86 22.01 -43.26
CA ARG A 121 -12.32 21.33 -44.49
C ARG A 121 -13.83 21.07 -44.50
N LEU A 122 -14.43 20.78 -43.36
CA LEU A 122 -15.87 20.58 -43.23
C LEU A 122 -16.62 21.88 -43.55
N ARG A 123 -16.19 23.00 -42.98
CA ARG A 123 -16.74 24.33 -43.28
C ARG A 123 -16.69 24.68 -44.77
N GLN A 124 -15.54 24.48 -45.41
CA GLN A 124 -15.38 24.74 -46.86
C GLN A 124 -16.27 23.85 -47.74
N ARG A 125 -16.72 22.69 -47.25
CA ARG A 125 -17.68 21.82 -47.96
C ARG A 125 -19.13 22.28 -47.78
N GLU A 126 -19.47 22.82 -46.63
CA GLU A 126 -20.81 23.35 -46.34
C GLU A 126 -21.07 24.66 -47.10
N GLU A 127 -20.07 25.55 -47.16
CA GLU A 127 -20.14 26.79 -47.94
C GLU A 127 -20.35 26.55 -49.46
N ARG A 128 -20.05 25.34 -49.97
CA ARG A 128 -20.21 24.96 -51.38
C ARG A 128 -21.59 24.38 -51.74
N LYS A 129 -22.50 24.22 -50.77
CA LYS A 129 -23.83 23.65 -51.02
C LYS A 129 -24.95 24.69 -50.94
N THR A 130 -25.54 25.08 -52.08
CA THR A 130 -26.98 25.43 -52.27
C THR A 130 -27.26 25.74 -53.77
N PRO A 131 -28.51 25.65 -54.32
CA PRO A 131 -29.68 24.81 -53.95
C PRO A 131 -30.48 24.17 -55.15
N LYS A 132 -31.48 23.30 -54.81
CA LYS A 132 -32.73 22.82 -55.51
C LYS A 132 -32.74 21.56 -56.41
N THR A 133 -33.59 20.58 -56.08
CA THR A 133 -34.90 20.25 -56.74
C THR A 133 -35.63 19.07 -56.03
N PRO A 134 -36.97 18.87 -56.24
CA PRO A 134 -37.92 18.40 -55.22
C PRO A 134 -38.40 16.96 -55.42
N LEU A 135 -38.28 16.10 -54.40
CA LEU A 135 -39.16 14.92 -54.23
C LEU A 135 -39.05 14.29 -52.83
N GLU A 136 -39.25 15.07 -51.77
CA GLU A 136 -39.49 14.50 -50.44
C GLU A 136 -40.76 15.15 -49.93
N LYS A 137 -41.82 14.34 -49.74
CA LYS A 137 -42.98 14.76 -48.95
C LYS A 137 -42.42 15.37 -47.66
N SER A 138 -42.72 16.64 -47.41
CA SER A 138 -42.31 17.30 -46.18
C SER A 138 -42.75 16.45 -45.00
N ILE A 139 -41.79 15.90 -44.25
CA ILE A 139 -42.06 15.25 -42.97
C ILE A 139 -42.82 16.29 -42.13
N PRO A 140 -44.02 15.99 -41.61
CA PRO A 140 -44.78 16.94 -40.80
C PRO A 140 -43.89 17.47 -39.67
N GLN A 141 -43.93 18.79 -39.43
CA GLN A 141 -43.09 19.43 -38.41
C GLN A 141 -43.28 18.76 -37.04
N ASP A 142 -44.52 18.36 -36.75
CA ASP A 142 -44.96 17.64 -35.55
C ASP A 142 -44.23 16.28 -35.38
N MET A 143 -43.90 15.62 -36.49
CA MET A 143 -43.15 14.37 -36.50
C MET A 143 -41.66 14.61 -36.26
N ILE A 144 -41.10 15.71 -36.80
CA ILE A 144 -39.71 16.12 -36.52
C ILE A 144 -39.56 16.48 -35.04
N ASP A 145 -40.48 17.26 -34.49
CA ASP A 145 -40.48 17.66 -33.08
C ASP A 145 -40.70 16.47 -32.14
N GLY A 146 -41.60 15.56 -32.52
CA GLY A 146 -41.84 14.31 -31.80
C GLY A 146 -40.62 13.37 -31.82
N LEU A 147 -39.97 13.19 -32.97
CA LEU A 147 -38.74 12.39 -33.08
C LEU A 147 -37.57 13.01 -32.29
N THR A 148 -37.47 14.35 -32.30
CA THR A 148 -36.48 15.08 -31.50
C THR A 148 -36.71 14.90 -30.00
N THR A 149 -37.98 14.93 -29.56
CA THR A 149 -38.38 14.71 -28.16
C THR A 149 -38.17 13.27 -27.72
N LEU A 150 -38.51 12.31 -28.58
CA LEU A 150 -38.22 10.88 -28.40
C LEU A 150 -36.72 10.65 -28.23
N TYR A 151 -35.91 11.23 -29.12
CA TYR A 151 -34.44 11.14 -29.06
C TYR A 151 -33.87 11.73 -27.77
N LYS A 152 -34.36 12.92 -27.34
CA LYS A 152 -33.98 13.53 -26.06
C LYS A 152 -34.36 12.68 -24.85
N THR A 153 -35.55 12.09 -24.85
CA THR A 153 -36.05 11.26 -23.74
C THR A 153 -35.27 9.95 -23.62
N ILE A 154 -35.01 9.28 -24.75
CA ILE A 154 -34.16 8.07 -24.80
C ILE A 154 -32.75 8.40 -24.28
N ASN A 155 -32.15 9.49 -24.75
CA ASN A 155 -30.82 9.91 -24.28
C ASN A 155 -30.82 10.25 -22.79
N LYS A 156 -31.83 10.96 -22.29
CA LYS A 156 -31.96 11.27 -20.86
C LYS A 156 -32.07 9.99 -20.02
N ALA A 157 -32.83 9.00 -20.48
CA ALA A 157 -32.97 7.73 -19.78
C ALA A 157 -31.65 6.94 -19.75
N ILE A 158 -30.93 6.86 -20.87
CA ILE A 158 -29.58 6.26 -20.97
C ILE A 158 -28.59 6.95 -20.01
N LEU A 159 -28.72 8.27 -19.83
CA LEU A 159 -27.81 9.06 -18.99
C LEU A 159 -28.16 9.05 -17.49
N SER A 160 -29.36 8.63 -17.10
CA SER A 160 -29.89 8.85 -15.74
C SER A 160 -29.73 7.69 -14.74
N GLU A 161 -29.13 6.55 -15.13
CA GLU A 161 -28.96 5.34 -14.30
C GLU A 161 -30.28 4.81 -13.66
N LYS A 162 -31.43 5.36 -14.03
CA LYS A 162 -32.75 4.98 -13.55
C LYS A 162 -33.43 4.00 -14.51
N SER A 163 -34.32 3.19 -13.94
CA SER A 163 -35.10 2.12 -14.56
C SER A 163 -35.46 2.34 -16.04
N THR A 164 -35.16 1.35 -16.88
CA THR A 164 -35.47 1.34 -18.33
C THR A 164 -36.96 1.30 -18.68
N GLU A 165 -37.83 1.32 -17.66
CA GLU A 165 -39.29 1.26 -17.79
C GLU A 165 -39.88 2.55 -18.41
N GLU A 166 -39.41 3.73 -17.99
CA GLU A 166 -39.91 5.02 -18.47
C GLU A 166 -39.68 5.27 -19.98
N PRO A 167 -38.46 5.13 -20.54
CA PRO A 167 -38.24 5.33 -21.97
C PRO A 167 -39.00 4.32 -22.82
N LEU A 168 -39.22 3.09 -22.34
CA LEU A 168 -39.95 2.08 -23.09
C LEU A 168 -41.39 2.50 -23.36
N ASN A 169 -42.08 3.01 -22.34
CA ASN A 169 -43.46 3.50 -22.46
C ASN A 169 -43.55 4.68 -23.42
N VAL A 170 -42.59 5.60 -23.36
CA VAL A 170 -42.51 6.75 -24.27
C VAL A 170 -42.35 6.29 -25.71
N ILE A 171 -41.48 5.31 -25.99
CA ILE A 171 -41.31 4.83 -27.36
C ILE A 171 -42.57 4.12 -27.88
N LEU A 172 -43.26 3.31 -27.04
CA LEU A 172 -44.52 2.67 -27.43
C LEU A 172 -45.62 3.70 -27.75
N GLN A 173 -45.69 4.79 -26.97
CA GLN A 173 -46.60 5.90 -27.21
C GLN A 173 -46.32 6.59 -28.55
N TYR A 174 -45.07 6.91 -28.86
CA TYR A 174 -44.72 7.55 -30.13
C TYR A 174 -44.88 6.60 -31.33
N LEU A 175 -44.64 5.30 -31.16
CA LEU A 175 -44.95 4.32 -32.19
C LEU A 175 -46.44 4.31 -32.51
N GLN A 176 -47.30 4.31 -31.48
CA GLN A 176 -48.73 4.40 -31.68
C GLN A 176 -49.10 5.67 -32.46
N GLN A 177 -48.60 6.82 -32.00
CA GLN A 177 -48.90 8.12 -32.60
C GLN A 177 -48.44 8.25 -34.05
N PHE A 178 -47.20 7.88 -34.35
CA PHE A 178 -46.65 8.05 -35.71
C PHE A 178 -47.14 6.99 -36.70
N SER A 179 -47.63 5.86 -36.20
CA SER A 179 -48.22 4.82 -37.06
C SER A 179 -49.73 4.93 -37.22
N ASP A 180 -50.36 5.95 -36.60
CA ASP A 180 -51.82 6.10 -36.49
C ASP A 180 -52.52 4.83 -35.98
N ALA A 181 -51.85 4.05 -35.12
CA ALA A 181 -52.37 2.77 -34.64
C ALA A 181 -53.24 2.96 -33.38
N GLN A 182 -54.23 2.09 -33.18
CA GLN A 182 -55.03 2.10 -31.96
C GLN A 182 -54.33 1.38 -30.80
N TYR A 183 -53.50 0.36 -31.11
CA TYR A 183 -52.79 -0.39 -30.08
C TYR A 183 -51.38 -0.80 -30.50
N VAL A 184 -50.47 -0.84 -29.53
CA VAL A 184 -49.11 -1.37 -29.66
C VAL A 184 -48.84 -2.38 -28.54
N PHE A 185 -48.48 -3.61 -28.90
CA PHE A 185 -48.14 -4.68 -27.97
C PHE A 185 -46.67 -5.06 -28.09
N LEU A 186 -46.00 -5.23 -26.96
CA LEU A 186 -44.63 -5.72 -26.88
C LEU A 186 -44.61 -7.07 -26.19
N PHE A 187 -44.16 -8.10 -26.92
CA PHE A 187 -43.97 -9.45 -26.41
C PHE A 187 -42.48 -9.74 -26.21
N GLU A 188 -42.15 -10.51 -25.17
CA GLU A 188 -40.81 -11.06 -24.92
C GLU A 188 -40.78 -12.54 -25.29
N THR A 189 -39.71 -12.98 -25.95
CA THR A 189 -39.52 -14.40 -26.27
C THR A 189 -39.03 -15.15 -25.03
N GLY A 190 -39.75 -16.21 -24.66
CA GLY A 190 -39.42 -17.13 -23.58
C GLY A 190 -38.90 -18.48 -24.10
N ALA A 191 -38.83 -19.47 -23.21
CA ALA A 191 -38.47 -20.84 -23.60
C ALA A 191 -39.55 -21.46 -24.53
N GLN A 192 -39.12 -22.34 -25.44
CA GLN A 192 -40.00 -23.11 -26.34
C GLN A 192 -40.82 -22.27 -27.33
N ASP A 193 -40.26 -21.19 -27.90
CA ASP A 193 -40.91 -20.34 -28.90
C ASP A 193 -42.24 -19.68 -28.43
N LEU A 194 -42.37 -19.48 -27.12
CA LEU A 194 -43.49 -18.76 -26.52
C LEU A 194 -43.19 -17.26 -26.41
N LEU A 195 -44.18 -16.42 -26.74
CA LEU A 195 -44.17 -14.98 -26.62
C LEU A 195 -45.00 -14.55 -25.41
N SER A 196 -44.37 -14.03 -24.37
CA SER A 196 -45.07 -13.48 -23.20
C SER A 196 -45.34 -12.00 -23.36
N LEU A 197 -46.56 -11.55 -23.14
CA LEU A 197 -46.95 -10.14 -23.21
C LEU A 197 -46.25 -9.35 -22.11
N LYS A 198 -45.39 -8.41 -22.50
CA LYS A 198 -44.61 -7.58 -21.59
C LYS A 198 -45.29 -6.24 -21.34
N ARG A 199 -45.75 -5.55 -22.39
CA ARG A 199 -46.38 -4.22 -22.30
C ARG A 199 -47.43 -4.03 -23.39
N VAL A 200 -48.38 -3.14 -23.12
CA VAL A 200 -49.42 -2.69 -24.07
C VAL A 200 -49.58 -1.18 -23.93
N HIS A 201 -49.76 -0.50 -25.05
CA HIS A 201 -50.15 0.90 -25.08
C HIS A 201 -51.33 1.12 -26.05
N PRO A 202 -52.42 1.79 -25.63
CA PRO A 202 -52.71 2.28 -24.27
C PRO A 202 -52.89 1.12 -23.26
N GLU A 203 -52.73 1.39 -21.95
CA GLU A 203 -52.81 0.35 -20.91
C GLU A 203 -54.20 -0.34 -20.88
N ILE A 204 -54.21 -1.67 -20.77
CA ILE A 204 -55.42 -2.50 -20.68
C ILE A 204 -55.48 -3.13 -19.30
N ALA A 205 -56.60 -2.97 -18.59
CA ALA A 205 -56.78 -3.52 -17.24
C ALA A 205 -56.99 -5.05 -17.27
N ASN A 206 -56.14 -5.79 -16.52
CA ASN A 206 -56.18 -7.25 -16.35
C ASN A 206 -56.27 -8.08 -17.67
N PRO A 207 -55.17 -8.23 -18.43
CA PRO A 207 -55.14 -9.10 -19.60
C PRO A 207 -55.33 -10.58 -19.19
N PRO A 208 -56.35 -11.29 -19.73
CA PRO A 208 -56.81 -12.58 -19.18
C PRO A 208 -55.90 -13.79 -19.42
N LEU A 209 -54.89 -13.75 -20.31
CA LEU A 209 -53.80 -14.73 -20.44
C LEU A 209 -52.70 -14.19 -21.36
N SER A 210 -51.42 -14.44 -21.02
CA SER A 210 -50.27 -13.61 -21.39
C SER A 210 -49.26 -14.25 -22.35
N THR A 211 -49.54 -15.39 -22.99
CA THR A 211 -48.55 -16.10 -23.82
C THR A 211 -49.08 -16.59 -25.17
N LEU A 212 -48.30 -16.44 -26.25
CA LEU A 212 -48.61 -16.88 -27.62
C LEU A 212 -47.52 -17.83 -28.15
N SER A 213 -47.87 -18.86 -28.93
CA SER A 213 -46.86 -19.71 -29.60
C SER A 213 -46.48 -19.14 -30.97
N ILE A 214 -45.18 -18.94 -31.22
CA ILE A 214 -44.69 -18.44 -32.53
C ILE A 214 -45.02 -19.44 -33.65
N SER A 215 -45.01 -20.74 -33.36
CA SER A 215 -45.27 -21.81 -34.34
C SER A 215 -46.72 -21.84 -34.83
N GLU A 216 -47.66 -21.35 -34.02
CA GLU A 216 -49.10 -21.35 -34.31
C GLU A 216 -49.56 -20.11 -35.11
N LEU A 217 -48.67 -19.12 -35.29
CA LEU A 217 -48.97 -17.84 -35.92
C LEU A 217 -48.12 -17.62 -37.18
N PRO A 218 -48.64 -17.93 -38.39
CA PRO A 218 -47.87 -17.90 -39.64
C PRO A 218 -47.22 -16.54 -39.95
N ILE A 219 -47.89 -15.43 -39.61
CA ILE A 219 -47.37 -14.07 -39.82
C ILE A 219 -46.20 -13.76 -38.88
N VAL A 220 -46.26 -14.21 -37.63
CA VAL A 220 -45.19 -14.03 -36.65
C VAL A 220 -43.99 -14.88 -37.05
N LEU A 221 -44.21 -16.14 -37.42
CA LEU A 221 -43.17 -17.03 -37.94
C LEU A 221 -42.50 -16.45 -39.19
N LYS A 222 -43.28 -15.87 -40.11
CA LYS A 222 -42.76 -15.18 -41.30
C LYS A 222 -41.91 -13.96 -40.93
N ALA A 223 -42.39 -13.12 -40.02
CA ALA A 223 -41.66 -11.94 -39.57
C ALA A 223 -40.34 -12.32 -38.90
N VAL A 224 -40.38 -13.26 -37.94
CA VAL A 224 -39.22 -13.82 -37.21
C VAL A 224 -38.18 -14.39 -38.18
N ARG A 225 -38.59 -15.19 -39.17
CA ARG A 225 -37.68 -15.76 -40.19
C ARG A 225 -37.04 -14.70 -41.07
N LEU A 226 -37.79 -13.67 -41.46
CA LEU A 226 -37.30 -12.60 -42.33
C LEU A 226 -36.51 -11.53 -41.59
N GLN A 227 -36.61 -11.47 -40.25
CA GLN A 227 -36.07 -10.41 -39.40
C GLN A 227 -36.42 -9.00 -39.90
N LYS A 228 -37.63 -8.85 -40.45
CA LYS A 228 -38.13 -7.61 -41.06
C LYS A 228 -39.59 -7.35 -40.64
N PRO A 229 -40.07 -6.09 -40.68
CA PRO A 229 -41.48 -5.81 -40.46
C PRO A 229 -42.32 -6.59 -41.46
N THR A 230 -43.39 -7.23 -40.98
CA THR A 230 -44.35 -7.92 -41.84
C THR A 230 -45.72 -7.29 -41.63
N ILE A 231 -46.27 -6.74 -42.72
CA ILE A 231 -47.57 -6.07 -42.73
C ILE A 231 -48.63 -7.05 -43.22
N LEU A 232 -49.77 -7.07 -42.55
CA LEU A 232 -50.97 -7.74 -43.01
C LEU A 232 -52.15 -6.78 -42.88
N ASN A 233 -52.67 -6.35 -44.02
CA ASN A 233 -53.87 -5.51 -44.12
C ASN A 233 -55.08 -6.37 -44.46
N ASN A 234 -56.29 -5.86 -44.19
CA ASN A 234 -57.57 -6.55 -44.46
C ASN A 234 -57.66 -7.93 -43.81
N ILE A 235 -57.34 -8.01 -42.51
CA ILE A 235 -57.25 -9.27 -41.79
C ILE A 235 -58.64 -9.92 -41.65
N SER A 236 -58.75 -11.18 -42.06
CA SER A 236 -59.98 -11.95 -41.88
C SER A 236 -60.26 -12.20 -40.39
N PRO A 237 -61.52 -12.06 -39.92
CA PRO A 237 -61.91 -12.43 -38.55
C PRO A 237 -61.62 -13.89 -38.19
N ALA A 238 -61.48 -14.77 -39.18
CA ALA A 238 -61.15 -16.19 -39.01
C ALA A 238 -59.64 -16.46 -38.84
N SER A 239 -58.79 -15.42 -38.87
CA SER A 239 -57.35 -15.56 -38.65
C SER A 239 -57.07 -16.03 -37.22
N PRO A 240 -56.22 -17.07 -37.00
CA PRO A 240 -55.84 -17.51 -35.66
C PRO A 240 -55.32 -16.36 -34.79
N LEU A 241 -54.52 -15.46 -35.38
CA LEU A 241 -54.00 -14.26 -34.73
C LEU A 241 -55.11 -13.35 -34.17
N VAL A 242 -56.19 -13.16 -34.94
CA VAL A 242 -57.34 -12.34 -34.52
C VAL A 242 -58.08 -13.02 -33.37
N GLY A 243 -58.21 -14.34 -33.40
CA GLY A 243 -58.77 -15.11 -32.29
C GLY A 243 -58.05 -14.85 -30.96
N TYR A 244 -56.71 -14.83 -30.96
CA TYR A 244 -55.92 -14.52 -29.76
C TYR A 244 -56.04 -13.05 -29.33
N LEU A 245 -55.98 -12.12 -30.28
CA LEU A 245 -55.99 -10.69 -29.96
C LEU A 245 -57.39 -10.15 -29.59
N ASN A 246 -58.47 -10.77 -30.05
CA ASN A 246 -59.85 -10.41 -29.67
C ASN A 246 -60.16 -10.64 -28.18
N ALA A 247 -59.36 -11.47 -27.49
CA ALA A 247 -59.45 -11.61 -26.04
C ALA A 247 -58.90 -10.38 -25.29
N LEU A 248 -58.12 -9.53 -25.97
CA LEU A 248 -57.45 -8.35 -25.42
C LEU A 248 -58.03 -7.04 -25.99
N ILE A 249 -58.52 -7.05 -27.23
CA ILE A 249 -59.04 -5.88 -27.95
C ILE A 249 -60.51 -6.11 -28.29
N PRO A 250 -61.43 -5.21 -27.88
CA PRO A 250 -62.86 -5.34 -28.17
C PRO A 250 -63.25 -4.97 -29.61
N GLU A 251 -62.38 -4.24 -30.32
CA GLU A 251 -62.62 -3.73 -31.67
C GLU A 251 -62.17 -4.71 -32.76
N LYS A 252 -62.77 -4.61 -33.95
CA LYS A 252 -62.40 -5.44 -35.10
C LYS A 252 -61.02 -5.03 -35.62
N ILE A 253 -60.07 -5.96 -35.56
CA ILE A 253 -58.71 -5.77 -36.09
C ILE A 253 -58.75 -5.79 -37.62
N GLN A 254 -58.29 -4.71 -38.26
CA GLN A 254 -58.28 -4.55 -39.72
C GLN A 254 -56.88 -4.75 -40.30
N SER A 255 -55.84 -4.22 -39.64
CA SER A 255 -54.45 -4.31 -40.12
C SER A 255 -53.46 -4.49 -38.96
N ILE A 256 -52.35 -5.19 -39.21
CA ILE A 256 -51.28 -5.38 -38.22
C ILE A 256 -49.89 -5.30 -38.87
N ILE A 257 -48.95 -4.70 -38.15
CA ILE A 257 -47.52 -4.83 -38.40
C ILE A 257 -46.91 -5.70 -37.30
N VAL A 258 -46.23 -6.77 -37.69
CA VAL A 258 -45.45 -7.61 -36.79
C VAL A 258 -43.96 -7.38 -37.06
N TYR A 259 -43.21 -7.01 -36.02
CA TYR A 259 -41.79 -6.75 -36.12
C TYR A 259 -40.98 -7.50 -35.05
N PRO A 260 -40.06 -8.40 -35.43
CA PRO A 260 -39.13 -9.02 -34.49
C PRO A 260 -37.96 -8.08 -34.17
N ILE A 261 -37.63 -7.92 -32.90
CA ILE A 261 -36.51 -7.12 -32.42
C ILE A 261 -35.35 -8.07 -32.05
N PRO A 262 -34.30 -8.17 -32.90
CA PRO A 262 -33.13 -8.99 -32.60
C PRO A 262 -32.21 -8.29 -31.58
N ILE A 263 -31.68 -9.04 -30.63
CA ILE A 263 -30.63 -8.65 -29.69
C ILE A 263 -29.54 -9.73 -29.74
N GLU A 264 -28.28 -9.35 -29.98
CA GLU A 264 -27.14 -10.29 -30.03
C GLU A 264 -27.41 -11.53 -30.90
N TYR A 265 -27.97 -11.30 -32.10
CA TYR A 265 -28.27 -12.33 -33.11
C TYR A 265 -29.46 -13.26 -32.80
N ALA A 266 -30.20 -13.04 -31.70
CA ALA A 266 -31.43 -13.77 -31.37
C ALA A 266 -32.63 -12.82 -31.26
N ILE A 267 -33.82 -13.25 -31.67
CA ILE A 267 -35.05 -12.45 -31.51
C ILE A 267 -35.49 -12.53 -30.05
N ARG A 268 -35.44 -11.40 -29.37
CA ARG A 268 -35.74 -11.32 -27.93
C ARG A 268 -37.08 -10.67 -27.62
N TYR A 269 -37.56 -9.83 -28.54
CA TYR A 269 -38.87 -9.21 -28.44
C TYR A 269 -39.58 -9.24 -29.78
N VAL A 270 -40.91 -9.20 -29.76
CA VAL A 270 -41.74 -9.05 -30.95
C VAL A 270 -42.77 -7.95 -30.70
N LEU A 271 -42.80 -6.97 -31.59
CA LEU A 271 -43.66 -5.80 -31.54
C LEU A 271 -44.85 -5.99 -32.49
N PHE A 272 -46.07 -5.80 -31.99
CA PHE A 272 -47.29 -5.79 -32.77
C PHE A 272 -47.88 -4.39 -32.76
N ILE A 273 -48.12 -3.81 -33.94
CA ILE A 273 -48.77 -2.51 -34.12
C ILE A 273 -50.08 -2.76 -34.84
N ILE A 274 -51.21 -2.40 -34.23
CA ILE A 274 -52.54 -2.85 -34.63
C ILE A 274 -53.41 -1.64 -35.00
N LYS A 275 -54.02 -1.72 -36.19
CA LYS A 275 -55.07 -0.82 -36.65
C LYS A 275 -56.44 -1.48 -36.64
N THR A 276 -57.43 -0.78 -36.10
CA THR A 276 -58.85 -1.18 -36.09
C THR A 276 -59.69 -0.37 -37.07
N ASP A 277 -59.14 0.71 -37.62
CA ASP A 277 -59.76 1.47 -38.71
C ASP A 277 -59.52 0.84 -40.10
N GLU A 278 -60.26 1.32 -41.11
CA GLU A 278 -60.18 0.81 -42.48
C GLU A 278 -58.94 1.30 -43.25
N ASN A 279 -58.07 2.13 -42.65
CA ASN A 279 -56.89 2.65 -43.34
C ASN A 279 -55.74 1.61 -43.28
N PRO A 280 -55.28 1.08 -44.42
CA PRO A 280 -54.20 0.09 -44.43
C PRO A 280 -52.86 0.73 -44.06
N PHE A 281 -51.94 -0.07 -43.52
CA PHE A 281 -50.54 0.33 -43.44
C PHE A 281 -49.92 0.37 -44.84
N ASP A 282 -49.12 1.40 -45.11
CA ASP A 282 -48.42 1.62 -46.37
C ASP A 282 -46.88 1.55 -46.20
N ASP A 283 -46.15 1.83 -47.27
CA ASP A 283 -44.68 1.83 -47.27
C ASP A 283 -44.08 2.88 -46.34
N PHE A 284 -44.78 3.99 -46.07
CA PHE A 284 -44.32 4.98 -45.11
C PHE A 284 -44.33 4.38 -43.70
N HIS A 285 -45.42 3.71 -43.31
CA HIS A 285 -45.52 3.02 -42.02
C HIS A 285 -44.47 1.91 -41.90
N TYR A 286 -44.22 1.14 -42.97
CA TYR A 286 -43.16 0.13 -43.02
C TYR A 286 -41.79 0.73 -42.69
N ASN A 287 -41.41 1.80 -43.40
CA ASN A 287 -40.10 2.45 -43.23
C ASN A 287 -39.97 3.11 -41.86
N LEU A 288 -41.04 3.77 -41.37
CA LEU A 288 -41.08 4.38 -40.05
C LEU A 288 -40.83 3.34 -38.95
N VAL A 289 -41.55 2.21 -38.97
CA VAL A 289 -41.38 1.13 -38.00
C VAL A 289 -39.96 0.58 -38.07
N GLN A 290 -39.42 0.36 -39.27
CA GLN A 290 -38.05 -0.12 -39.47
C GLN A 290 -37.00 0.85 -38.89
N HIS A 291 -37.17 2.17 -39.05
CA HIS A 291 -36.24 3.16 -38.52
C HIS A 291 -36.35 3.35 -37.00
N LEU A 292 -37.58 3.40 -36.46
CA LEU A 292 -37.80 3.52 -35.01
C LEU A 292 -37.34 2.28 -34.25
N THR A 293 -37.43 1.09 -34.85
CA THR A 293 -36.95 -0.14 -34.21
C THR A 293 -35.43 -0.27 -34.14
N HIS A 294 -34.67 0.38 -35.04
CA HIS A 294 -33.22 0.51 -34.83
C HIS A 294 -32.87 1.27 -33.54
N LEU A 295 -33.71 2.21 -33.09
CA LEU A 295 -33.54 2.86 -31.77
C LEU A 295 -33.81 1.88 -30.63
N PHE A 296 -34.84 1.03 -30.73
CA PHE A 296 -35.11 -0.03 -29.74
C PHE A 296 -33.96 -1.03 -29.65
N THR A 297 -33.48 -1.54 -30.79
CA THR A 297 -32.35 -2.48 -30.83
C THR A 297 -31.13 -1.85 -30.17
N SER A 298 -30.86 -0.57 -30.45
CA SER A 298 -29.73 0.15 -29.85
C SER A 298 -29.88 0.33 -28.33
N LEU A 299 -31.07 0.72 -27.86
CA LEU A 299 -31.36 0.88 -26.42
C LEU A 299 -31.24 -0.45 -25.66
N PHE A 300 -31.83 -1.52 -26.17
CA PHE A 300 -31.76 -2.83 -25.54
C PHE A 300 -30.37 -3.46 -25.62
N TYR A 301 -29.63 -3.23 -26.71
CA TYR A 301 -28.25 -3.67 -26.83
C TYR A 301 -27.34 -2.95 -25.82
N LEU A 302 -27.50 -1.64 -25.62
CA LEU A 302 -26.76 -0.90 -24.58
C LEU A 302 -27.03 -1.43 -23.17
N ASN A 303 -28.29 -1.76 -22.84
CA ASN A 303 -28.64 -2.37 -21.55
C ASN A 303 -28.07 -3.80 -21.39
N SER A 304 -28.08 -4.60 -22.47
CA SER A 304 -27.41 -5.92 -22.49
C SER A 304 -25.92 -5.78 -22.22
N LEU A 305 -25.27 -4.81 -22.88
CA LEU A 305 -23.87 -4.48 -22.66
C LEU A 305 -23.62 -4.00 -21.22
N GLU A 306 -24.44 -3.11 -20.66
CA GLU A 306 -24.28 -2.62 -19.29
C GLU A 306 -24.35 -3.75 -18.25
N LYS A 307 -25.33 -4.66 -18.36
CA LYS A 307 -25.42 -5.85 -17.49
C LYS A 307 -24.25 -6.81 -17.67
N ASN A 308 -23.79 -7.00 -18.91
CA ASN A 308 -22.66 -7.88 -19.24
C ASN A 308 -21.30 -7.28 -18.86
N VAL A 309 -21.16 -5.96 -18.94
CA VAL A 309 -19.95 -5.20 -18.61
C VAL A 309 -19.84 -5.02 -17.11
N SER A 310 -20.91 -4.66 -16.38
CA SER A 310 -20.87 -4.58 -14.91
C SER A 310 -20.51 -5.93 -14.30
N SER A 311 -21.19 -7.02 -14.70
CA SER A 311 -20.89 -8.37 -14.16
C SER A 311 -19.48 -8.89 -14.47
N LYS A 312 -18.91 -8.56 -15.64
CA LYS A 312 -17.54 -8.97 -16.03
C LYS A 312 -16.45 -8.02 -15.55
N LEU A 313 -16.67 -6.72 -15.47
CA LEU A 313 -15.72 -5.78 -14.87
C LEU A 313 -15.69 -5.96 -13.36
N ASP A 314 -16.83 -6.10 -12.70
CA ASP A 314 -16.87 -6.28 -11.24
C ASP A 314 -16.09 -7.54 -10.85
N SER A 315 -16.38 -8.71 -11.44
CA SER A 315 -15.66 -9.94 -11.07
C SER A 315 -14.15 -9.91 -11.36
N LYS A 316 -13.72 -9.33 -12.49
CA LYS A 316 -12.29 -9.26 -12.83
C LYS A 316 -11.54 -8.18 -12.04
N VAL A 317 -12.14 -7.02 -11.85
CA VAL A 317 -11.55 -5.93 -11.06
C VAL A 317 -11.54 -6.30 -9.58
N TRP A 318 -12.60 -6.92 -9.06
CA TRP A 318 -12.60 -7.46 -7.69
C TRP A 318 -11.56 -8.55 -7.50
N LYS A 319 -11.45 -9.49 -8.45
CA LYS A 319 -10.41 -10.52 -8.40
C LYS A 319 -9.01 -9.92 -8.44
N PHE A 320 -8.76 -8.98 -9.36
CA PHE A 320 -7.47 -8.28 -9.45
C PHE A 320 -7.16 -7.47 -8.20
N LEU A 321 -8.12 -6.71 -7.67
CA LEU A 321 -7.96 -5.90 -6.47
C LEU A 321 -7.72 -6.78 -5.24
N PHE A 322 -8.46 -7.88 -5.11
CA PHE A 322 -8.26 -8.86 -4.03
C PHE A 322 -6.89 -9.53 -4.13
N GLU A 323 -6.49 -10.01 -5.31
CA GLU A 323 -5.16 -10.60 -5.55
C GLU A 323 -4.04 -9.59 -5.30
N PHE A 324 -4.22 -8.34 -5.71
CA PHE A 324 -3.26 -7.26 -5.47
C PHE A 324 -3.14 -6.94 -3.97
N LEU A 325 -4.27 -6.76 -3.27
CA LEU A 325 -4.27 -6.49 -1.83
C LEU A 325 -3.69 -7.67 -1.05
N ASP A 326 -4.05 -8.91 -1.38
CA ASP A 326 -3.47 -10.11 -0.76
C ASP A 326 -1.96 -10.19 -1.00
N GLN A 327 -1.49 -9.90 -2.23
CA GLN A 327 -0.07 -9.87 -2.54
C GLN A 327 0.68 -8.78 -1.76
N VAL A 328 0.13 -7.57 -1.68
CA VAL A 328 0.71 -6.47 -0.89
C VAL A 328 0.78 -6.87 0.58
N MET A 329 -0.32 -7.37 1.14
CA MET A 329 -0.40 -7.75 2.55
C MET A 329 0.53 -8.91 2.91
N ASN A 330 0.79 -9.83 1.97
CA ASN A 330 1.71 -10.95 2.14
C ASN A 330 3.19 -10.60 1.95
N GLN A 331 3.51 -9.42 1.40
CA GLN A 331 4.87 -8.90 1.31
C GLN A 331 5.31 -8.09 2.54
N LEU A 332 4.37 -7.77 3.43
CA LEU A 332 4.67 -7.01 4.65
C LEU A 332 5.39 -7.90 5.67
N ASP A 333 6.44 -7.36 6.28
CA ASP A 333 7.22 -8.04 7.32
C ASP A 333 6.49 -8.16 8.67
N PHE A 334 5.33 -7.51 8.80
CA PHE A 334 4.46 -7.61 9.97
C PHE A 334 3.29 -8.56 9.74
N GLY A 335 2.83 -9.17 10.82
CA GLY A 335 1.67 -10.04 10.81
C GLY A 335 0.38 -9.25 10.82
N ILE A 336 -0.57 -9.63 9.98
CA ILE A 336 -1.92 -9.08 9.94
C ILE A 336 -2.91 -10.21 10.03
N MET A 337 -3.85 -10.06 10.94
CA MET A 337 -4.90 -11.01 11.22
C MET A 337 -6.24 -10.27 11.33
N VAL A 338 -7.29 -10.83 10.75
CA VAL A 338 -8.67 -10.32 10.89
C VAL A 338 -9.50 -11.38 11.59
N ILE A 339 -10.18 -10.99 12.66
CA ILE A 339 -11.00 -11.87 13.50
C ILE A 339 -12.43 -11.34 13.49
N GLY A 340 -13.41 -12.23 13.31
CA GLY A 340 -14.83 -11.90 13.50
C GLY A 340 -15.22 -11.78 14.97
N LYS A 341 -16.37 -11.16 15.26
CA LYS A 341 -16.95 -11.12 16.62
C LYS A 341 -17.18 -12.50 17.25
N ASP A 342 -17.41 -13.50 16.41
CA ASP A 342 -17.54 -14.91 16.78
C ASP A 342 -16.19 -15.57 17.13
N THR A 343 -15.09 -14.81 17.14
CA THR A 343 -13.72 -15.24 17.40
C THR A 343 -13.12 -16.16 16.33
N HIS A 344 -13.73 -16.23 15.13
CA HIS A 344 -13.19 -16.97 14.01
C HIS A 344 -12.22 -16.12 13.18
N LEU A 345 -11.14 -16.75 12.74
CA LEU A 345 -10.11 -16.14 11.91
C LEU A 345 -10.63 -15.94 10.47
N LYS A 346 -10.85 -14.71 10.02
CA LYS A 346 -11.31 -14.39 8.66
C LYS A 346 -10.16 -14.23 7.65
N TYR A 347 -9.02 -13.72 8.11
CA TYR A 347 -7.84 -13.49 7.27
C TYR A 347 -6.55 -13.60 8.09
N LEU A 348 -5.49 -14.09 7.45
CA LEU A 348 -4.16 -14.21 8.01
C LEU A 348 -3.12 -14.07 6.88
N ASN A 349 -2.25 -13.07 6.97
CA ASN A 349 -1.15 -12.94 6.01
C ASN A 349 0.02 -13.90 6.34
N ASN A 350 0.95 -14.04 5.40
CA ASN A 350 2.15 -14.86 5.55
C ASN A 350 3.06 -14.40 6.71
N GLY A 351 3.10 -13.09 6.99
CA GLY A 351 3.83 -12.55 8.12
C GLY A 351 3.31 -13.10 9.45
N ALA A 352 1.99 -13.06 9.66
CA ALA A 352 1.36 -13.56 10.88
C ALA A 352 1.49 -15.07 11.00
N ALA A 353 1.33 -15.81 9.90
CA ALA A 353 1.51 -17.26 9.88
C ALA A 353 2.92 -17.68 10.36
N LYS A 354 3.96 -16.97 9.91
CA LYS A 354 5.35 -17.21 10.34
C LYS A 354 5.59 -16.81 11.80
N LEU A 355 5.09 -15.65 12.22
CA LEU A 355 5.29 -15.16 13.60
C LEU A 355 4.58 -16.03 14.63
N LEU A 356 3.42 -16.57 14.29
CA LEU A 356 2.62 -17.43 15.17
C LEU A 356 2.94 -18.93 15.01
N ASN A 357 3.82 -19.29 14.07
CA ASN A 357 4.15 -20.67 13.71
C ASN A 357 2.92 -21.53 13.37
N VAL A 358 2.01 -21.01 12.54
CA VAL A 358 0.78 -21.72 12.13
C VAL A 358 0.68 -21.83 10.61
N ASN A 359 0.06 -22.92 10.15
CA ASN A 359 -0.28 -23.06 8.73
C ASN A 359 -1.55 -22.27 8.42
N ALA A 360 -1.41 -21.16 7.68
CA ALA A 360 -2.53 -20.27 7.31
C ALA A 360 -3.75 -21.02 6.75
N LYS A 361 -3.52 -22.02 5.88
CA LYS A 361 -4.62 -22.78 5.25
C LYS A 361 -5.43 -23.63 6.23
N GLU A 362 -4.82 -24.03 7.33
CA GLU A 362 -5.45 -24.89 8.33
C GLU A 362 -6.17 -24.11 9.42
N VAL A 363 -5.80 -22.85 9.64
CA VAL A 363 -6.34 -22.03 10.73
C VAL A 363 -7.38 -21.00 10.27
N ILE A 364 -7.39 -20.62 8.99
CA ILE A 364 -8.42 -19.73 8.45
C ILE A 364 -9.80 -20.38 8.64
N TYR A 365 -10.78 -19.56 9.05
CA TYR A 365 -12.15 -19.91 9.46
C TYR A 365 -12.29 -20.76 10.72
N LYS A 366 -11.20 -21.01 11.47
CA LYS A 366 -11.27 -21.65 12.80
C LYS A 366 -11.25 -20.63 13.92
N SER A 367 -11.73 -21.03 15.10
CA SER A 367 -11.72 -20.17 16.28
C SER A 367 -10.29 -19.98 16.80
N ILE A 368 -9.91 -18.72 17.03
CA ILE A 368 -8.59 -18.35 17.58
C ILE A 368 -8.29 -19.02 18.92
N LYS A 369 -9.35 -19.33 19.72
CA LYS A 369 -9.22 -20.01 21.02
C LYS A 369 -8.67 -21.42 20.92
N SER A 370 -8.81 -22.04 19.75
CA SER A 370 -8.36 -23.41 19.48
C SER A 370 -7.10 -23.50 18.64
N THR A 371 -6.70 -22.40 17.99
CA THR A 371 -5.59 -22.39 17.02
C THR A 371 -4.39 -21.57 17.49
N LEU A 372 -4.57 -20.62 18.40
CA LEU A 372 -3.50 -19.74 18.89
C LEU A 372 -3.20 -19.99 20.38
N GLU A 373 -2.05 -19.49 20.83
CA GLU A 373 -1.64 -19.57 22.22
C GLU A 373 -2.68 -18.89 23.15
N PRO A 374 -3.16 -19.56 24.23
CA PRO A 374 -4.22 -19.03 25.07
C PRO A 374 -3.94 -17.65 25.69
N ARG A 375 -2.67 -17.35 26.01
CA ARG A 375 -2.26 -16.05 26.56
C ARG A 375 -2.46 -14.93 25.54
N LEU A 376 -1.99 -15.13 24.32
CA LEU A 376 -2.19 -14.19 23.21
C LEU A 376 -3.68 -13.93 22.97
N VAL A 377 -4.50 -14.99 22.93
CA VAL A 377 -5.95 -14.87 22.70
C VAL A 377 -6.61 -14.03 23.78
N LYS A 378 -6.27 -14.28 25.06
CA LYS A 378 -6.81 -13.51 26.18
C LYS A 378 -6.49 -12.02 26.04
N MET A 379 -5.24 -11.68 25.75
CA MET A 379 -4.83 -10.28 25.63
C MET A 379 -5.46 -9.58 24.41
N ILE A 380 -5.62 -10.28 23.28
CA ILE A 380 -6.31 -9.72 22.10
C ILE A 380 -7.76 -9.35 22.44
N LEU A 381 -8.47 -10.21 23.16
CA LEU A 381 -9.86 -9.96 23.53
C LEU A 381 -9.99 -8.84 24.56
N GLU A 382 -9.10 -8.80 25.56
CA GLU A 382 -9.08 -7.72 26.58
C GLU A 382 -8.83 -6.35 25.95
N VAL A 383 -7.87 -6.25 25.02
CA VAL A 383 -7.55 -5.00 24.32
C VAL A 383 -8.64 -4.63 23.31
N GLY A 384 -9.29 -5.62 22.70
CA GLY A 384 -10.41 -5.38 21.77
C GLY A 384 -11.69 -4.89 22.45
N GLU A 385 -11.92 -5.24 23.72
CA GLU A 385 -13.09 -4.79 24.51
C GLU A 385 -12.89 -3.39 25.12
N GLN A 386 -11.64 -3.00 25.36
CA GLN A 386 -11.30 -1.66 25.82
C GLN A 386 -11.00 -0.80 24.59
N ASP A 387 -11.96 0.04 24.17
CA ASP A 387 -11.81 1.06 23.11
C ASP A 387 -10.86 2.19 23.56
N THR A 388 -9.68 1.80 24.01
CA THR A 388 -8.70 2.66 24.65
C THR A 388 -7.46 2.71 23.79
N ASP A 389 -7.09 3.94 23.47
CA ASP A 389 -5.79 4.36 22.99
C ASP A 389 -4.76 4.07 24.12
N VAL A 390 -4.47 2.79 24.37
CA VAL A 390 -3.50 2.39 25.39
C VAL A 390 -2.12 2.81 24.89
N ASN A 391 -1.53 3.79 25.57
CA ASN A 391 -0.20 4.35 25.26
C ASN A 391 0.94 3.30 25.27
N GLU A 392 0.70 2.09 25.78
CA GLU A 392 1.63 0.97 25.74
C GLU A 392 1.07 -0.16 24.87
N ARG A 393 1.80 -0.48 23.78
CA ARG A 393 1.46 -1.62 22.94
C ARG A 393 1.66 -2.90 23.76
N PRO A 394 0.65 -3.77 23.88
CA PRO A 394 0.80 -5.06 24.54
C PRO A 394 1.91 -5.89 23.89
N GLU A 395 2.69 -6.58 24.72
CA GLU A 395 3.83 -7.41 24.30
C GLU A 395 3.68 -8.83 24.87
N ILE A 396 4.03 -9.82 24.07
CA ILE A 396 4.04 -11.23 24.49
C ILE A 396 5.29 -11.93 24.01
N GLU A 397 5.86 -12.77 24.87
CA GLU A 397 6.98 -13.63 24.54
C GLU A 397 6.45 -14.98 24.06
N LEU A 398 6.74 -15.32 22.80
CA LEU A 398 6.45 -16.62 22.21
C LEU A 398 7.72 -17.44 22.11
N VAL A 399 7.63 -18.73 22.40
CA VAL A 399 8.72 -19.68 22.19
C VAL A 399 8.35 -20.52 20.97
N ASN A 400 9.22 -20.57 19.96
CA ASN A 400 8.99 -21.43 18.80
C ASN A 400 9.31 -22.92 19.11
N GLU A 401 9.00 -23.83 18.18
CA GLU A 401 9.28 -25.27 18.33
C GLU A 401 10.78 -25.61 18.50
N GLU A 402 11.66 -24.67 18.12
CA GLU A 402 13.12 -24.81 18.24
C GLU A 402 13.67 -24.21 19.53
N GLY A 403 12.81 -23.71 20.43
CA GLY A 403 13.19 -23.10 21.72
C GLY A 403 13.63 -21.63 21.64
N GLU A 404 13.53 -21.00 20.47
CA GLU A 404 13.86 -19.58 20.27
C GLU A 404 12.74 -18.70 20.84
N LYS A 405 13.11 -17.79 21.74
CA LYS A 405 12.23 -16.77 22.32
C LYS A 405 12.10 -15.59 21.36
N LYS A 406 10.87 -15.23 21.01
CA LYS A 406 10.53 -14.04 20.21
C LYS A 406 9.57 -13.16 20.97
N LEU A 407 9.88 -11.87 21.03
CA LEU A 407 9.02 -10.88 21.62
C LEU A 407 8.15 -10.24 20.54
N LEU A 408 6.83 -10.45 20.64
CA LEU A 408 5.85 -9.88 19.73
C LEU A 408 5.13 -8.72 20.39
N GLY A 409 5.20 -7.56 19.76
CA GLY A 409 4.31 -6.43 20.06
C GLY A 409 3.09 -6.50 19.15
N PHE A 410 1.90 -6.18 19.67
CA PHE A 410 0.70 -6.17 18.85
C PHE A 410 -0.23 -5.00 19.13
N SER A 411 -1.06 -4.68 18.14
CA SER A 411 -2.17 -3.75 18.29
C SER A 411 -3.46 -4.38 17.80
N VAL A 412 -4.58 -4.05 18.46
CA VAL A 412 -5.91 -4.53 18.11
C VAL A 412 -6.74 -3.31 17.74
N HIS A 413 -7.37 -3.35 16.57
CA HIS A 413 -8.25 -2.30 16.09
C HIS A 413 -9.62 -2.88 15.80
N THR A 414 -10.66 -2.32 16.39
CA THR A 414 -12.03 -2.69 16.06
C THR A 414 -12.41 -2.11 14.71
N PHE A 415 -13.12 -2.89 13.89
CA PHE A 415 -13.72 -2.41 12.66
C PHE A 415 -15.18 -2.82 12.58
N THR A 416 -15.97 -2.03 11.86
CA THR A 416 -17.36 -2.33 11.56
C THR A 416 -17.53 -2.38 10.06
N ASP A 417 -17.94 -3.53 9.53
CA ASP A 417 -18.28 -3.68 8.12
C ASP A 417 -19.52 -2.84 7.79
N LYS A 418 -19.39 -1.89 6.85
CA LYS A 418 -20.47 -1.01 6.42
C LYS A 418 -21.56 -1.73 5.62
N LEU A 419 -21.26 -2.90 5.04
CA LEU A 419 -22.21 -3.69 4.25
C LEU A 419 -23.03 -4.64 5.13
N ASN A 420 -22.38 -5.37 6.03
CA ASN A 420 -23.04 -6.38 6.87
C ASN A 420 -23.34 -5.93 8.31
N LYS A 421 -22.91 -4.73 8.73
CA LYS A 421 -22.96 -4.28 10.13
C LYS A 421 -22.30 -5.26 11.11
N GLU A 422 -21.29 -6.00 10.66
CA GLU A 422 -20.54 -6.91 11.53
C GLU A 422 -19.34 -6.18 12.14
N GLU A 423 -19.21 -6.31 13.45
CA GLU A 423 -18.03 -5.87 14.20
C GLU A 423 -16.96 -6.98 14.19
N GLY A 424 -15.69 -6.59 14.21
CA GLY A 424 -14.56 -7.50 14.31
C GLY A 424 -13.30 -6.80 14.73
N TYR A 425 -12.20 -7.55 14.74
CA TYR A 425 -10.88 -7.09 15.18
C TYR A 425 -9.86 -7.26 14.07
N ILE A 426 -9.04 -6.23 13.85
CA ILE A 426 -7.81 -6.29 13.07
C ILE A 426 -6.66 -6.32 14.06
N VAL A 427 -5.87 -7.39 14.04
CA VAL A 427 -4.70 -7.54 14.88
C VAL A 427 -3.45 -7.39 14.02
N VAL A 428 -2.58 -6.46 14.40
CA VAL A 428 -1.27 -6.26 13.78
C VAL A 428 -0.21 -6.77 14.73
N LEU A 429 0.62 -7.71 14.27
CA LEU A 429 1.69 -8.37 15.02
C LEU A 429 3.05 -7.92 14.47
N LYS A 430 3.99 -7.60 15.35
CA LYS A 430 5.34 -7.23 14.96
C LYS A 430 6.37 -7.89 15.86
N ASP A 431 7.38 -8.50 15.25
CA ASP A 431 8.58 -8.91 15.99
C ASP A 431 9.34 -7.66 16.44
N ILE A 432 9.40 -7.46 17.75
CA ILE A 432 10.08 -6.33 18.38
C ILE A 432 11.33 -6.77 19.13
N THR A 433 11.75 -8.04 19.01
CA THR A 433 12.91 -8.60 19.71
C THR A 433 14.14 -7.74 19.49
N PHE A 434 14.52 -7.53 18.23
CA PHE A 434 15.67 -6.69 17.85
C PHE A 434 15.52 -5.22 18.27
N LEU A 435 14.30 -4.68 18.21
CA LEU A 435 14.05 -3.29 18.60
C LEU A 435 14.25 -3.10 20.10
N LYS A 436 13.79 -4.05 20.91
CA LYS A 436 13.92 -4.05 22.37
C LYS A 436 15.36 -4.26 22.80
N GLU A 437 16.08 -5.19 22.17
CA GLU A 437 17.53 -5.36 22.37
C GLU A 437 18.27 -4.03 22.12
N ILE A 438 17.99 -3.33 21.00
CA ILE A 438 18.60 -2.02 20.73
C ILE A 438 18.19 -0.98 21.77
N GLN A 439 16.93 -0.94 22.19
CA GLN A 439 16.46 0.03 23.18
C GLN A 439 17.13 -0.18 24.54
N GLU A 440 17.31 -1.43 24.98
CA GLU A 440 18.04 -1.76 26.20
C GLU A 440 19.52 -1.42 26.08
N GLU A 441 20.12 -1.69 24.93
CA GLU A 441 21.49 -1.30 24.61
C GLU A 441 21.69 0.22 24.67
N MET A 442 20.78 1.00 24.09
CA MET A 442 20.84 2.46 24.17
C MET A 442 20.64 2.95 25.60
N ARG A 443 19.70 2.38 26.35
CA ARG A 443 19.51 2.71 27.78
C ARG A 443 20.76 2.40 28.60
N ARG A 444 21.47 1.30 28.29
CA ARG A 444 22.76 0.99 28.91
C ARG A 444 23.73 2.13 28.59
N VAL A 445 23.99 2.43 27.32
CA VAL A 445 24.91 3.50 26.89
C VAL A 445 24.57 4.87 27.50
N ASP A 446 23.30 5.26 27.55
CA ASP A 446 22.86 6.54 28.14
C ASP A 446 23.10 6.60 29.65
N ARG A 447 22.85 5.50 30.38
CA ARG A 447 23.20 5.40 31.81
C ARG A 447 24.70 5.55 32.01
N LEU A 448 25.51 4.97 31.11
CA LEU A 448 26.97 5.07 31.17
C LEU A 448 27.46 6.49 30.92
N ALA A 449 26.95 7.14 29.87
CA ALA A 449 27.32 8.52 29.53
C ALA A 449 26.94 9.51 30.64
N SER A 450 25.77 9.32 31.25
CA SER A 450 25.29 10.14 32.37
C SER A 450 26.16 9.97 33.62
N LEU A 451 26.53 8.72 33.96
CA LEU A 451 27.48 8.44 35.04
C LEU A 451 28.86 9.05 34.73
N GLY A 452 29.28 8.99 33.46
CA GLY A 452 30.55 9.52 32.99
C GLY A 452 30.72 11.03 33.19
N MET A 453 29.67 11.81 32.88
CA MET A 453 29.66 13.26 33.08
C MET A 453 29.70 13.66 34.55
N MET A 454 28.97 12.97 35.43
CA MET A 454 28.92 13.29 36.86
C MET A 454 30.19 12.91 37.61
N ALA A 455 30.83 11.82 37.18
CA ALA A 455 31.98 11.25 37.84
C ALA A 455 33.17 12.23 37.95
N SER A 456 33.54 12.98 36.90
CA SER A 456 34.75 13.81 36.92
C SER A 456 34.73 14.96 37.94
N GLY A 457 33.55 15.52 38.26
CA GLY A 457 33.40 16.56 39.29
C GLY A 457 33.45 15.97 40.69
N ILE A 458 32.68 14.90 40.91
CA ILE A 458 32.61 14.17 42.18
C ILE A 458 33.98 13.54 42.55
N ALA A 459 34.76 13.13 41.55
CA ALA A 459 36.12 12.61 41.71
C ALA A 459 37.01 13.47 42.59
N HIS A 460 37.07 14.74 42.22
CA HIS A 460 37.95 15.68 42.85
C HIS A 460 37.44 16.04 44.25
N GLU A 461 36.12 16.05 44.43
CA GLU A 461 35.46 16.33 45.69
C GLU A 461 35.57 15.18 46.71
N ILE A 462 35.62 13.92 46.28
CA ILE A 462 35.82 12.75 47.17
C ILE A 462 37.32 12.49 47.43
N ARG A 463 38.19 12.70 46.44
CA ARG A 463 39.63 12.49 46.61
C ARG A 463 40.22 13.44 47.66
N ASN A 464 39.69 14.66 47.76
CA ASN A 464 40.12 15.66 48.74
C ASN A 464 39.99 15.20 50.21
N PRO A 465 38.80 14.78 50.70
CA PRO A 465 38.66 14.27 52.06
C PRO A 465 39.40 12.94 52.29
N LEU A 466 39.46 12.05 51.29
CA LEU A 466 40.22 10.79 51.40
C LEU A 466 41.72 11.04 51.60
N ALA A 467 42.30 11.99 50.85
CA ALA A 467 43.70 12.39 51.03
C ALA A 467 43.95 12.93 52.45
N GLY A 468 43.01 13.70 53.01
CA GLY A 468 43.08 14.18 54.39
C GLY A 468 43.03 13.05 55.43
N ILE A 469 42.10 12.10 55.27
CA ILE A 469 41.98 10.93 56.16
C ILE A 469 43.26 10.08 56.10
N LYS A 470 43.78 9.85 54.88
CA LYS A 470 45.02 9.09 54.68
C LYS A 470 46.21 9.77 55.35
N ALA A 471 46.37 11.08 55.16
CA ALA A 471 47.45 11.84 55.78
C ALA A 471 47.39 11.76 57.31
N MET A 472 46.23 11.99 57.92
CA MET A 472 46.07 11.88 59.38
C MET A 472 46.34 10.46 59.89
N ALA A 473 45.87 9.43 59.16
CA ALA A 473 46.13 8.04 59.53
C ALA A 473 47.63 7.72 59.44
N GLN A 474 48.32 8.16 58.38
CA GLN A 474 49.77 7.96 58.24
C GLN A 474 50.56 8.71 59.32
N THR A 475 50.15 9.93 59.69
CA THR A 475 50.77 10.65 60.82
C THR A 475 50.58 9.88 62.13
N PHE A 476 49.40 9.32 62.40
CA PHE A 476 49.21 8.46 63.58
C PHE A 476 50.01 7.16 63.49
N GLU A 477 50.23 6.61 62.31
CA GLU A 477 51.08 5.43 62.13
C GLU A 477 52.54 5.72 62.49
N GLU A 478 53.03 6.92 62.16
CA GLU A 478 54.39 7.38 62.47
C GLU A 478 54.59 7.77 63.95
N GLU A 479 53.54 8.23 64.63
CA GLU A 479 53.59 8.65 66.05
C GLU A 479 53.42 7.49 67.05
N LEU A 480 52.85 6.36 66.62
CA LEU A 480 52.64 5.19 67.48
C LEU A 480 53.89 4.31 67.55
N ALA A 481 54.16 3.74 68.74
CA ALA A 481 55.22 2.75 68.91
C ALA A 481 54.85 1.42 68.21
N GLU A 482 55.82 0.69 67.67
CA GLU A 482 55.59 -0.53 66.85
C GLU A 482 54.75 -1.62 67.53
N ASP A 483 54.74 -1.67 68.87
CA ASP A 483 53.99 -2.62 69.70
C ASP A 483 52.61 -2.10 70.13
N ASP A 484 52.22 -0.90 69.74
CA ASP A 484 50.93 -0.32 70.10
C ASP A 484 49.78 -1.06 69.37
N PRO A 485 48.79 -1.60 70.10
CA PRO A 485 47.67 -2.32 69.48
C PRO A 485 46.84 -1.46 68.53
N ARG A 486 46.97 -0.13 68.57
CA ARG A 486 46.29 0.81 67.67
C ARG A 486 46.88 0.87 66.27
N ILE A 487 48.14 0.47 66.08
CA ILE A 487 48.79 0.44 64.76
C ILE A 487 48.01 -0.42 63.77
N GLU A 488 47.42 -1.53 64.22
CA GLU A 488 46.63 -2.40 63.35
C GLU A 488 45.36 -1.69 62.82
N TYR A 489 44.69 -0.90 63.65
CA TYR A 489 43.52 -0.11 63.25
C TYR A 489 43.92 0.99 62.27
N VAL A 490 45.03 1.69 62.51
CA VAL A 490 45.54 2.74 61.62
C VAL A 490 45.92 2.17 60.25
N LYS A 491 46.68 1.07 60.22
CA LYS A 491 47.01 0.33 58.98
C LYS A 491 45.74 -0.11 58.24
N ARG A 492 44.70 -0.51 58.96
CA ARG A 492 43.41 -0.88 58.36
C ARG A 492 42.70 0.33 57.73
N ILE A 493 42.73 1.49 58.36
CA ILE A 493 42.20 2.75 57.80
C ILE A 493 42.93 3.10 56.51
N VAL A 494 44.27 3.09 56.51
CA VAL A 494 45.09 3.37 55.31
C VAL A 494 44.75 2.41 54.17
N ARG A 495 44.61 1.09 54.46
CA ARG A 495 44.16 0.10 53.47
C ARG A 495 42.77 0.39 52.91
N LEU A 496 41.82 0.80 53.75
CA LEU A 496 40.46 1.16 53.31
C LEU A 496 40.45 2.41 52.43
N VAL A 497 41.24 3.43 52.76
CA VAL A 497 41.36 4.64 51.94
C VAL A 497 42.02 4.34 50.59
N ASN A 498 43.10 3.55 50.57
CA ASN A 498 43.72 3.12 49.31
C ASN A 498 42.72 2.35 48.44
N ARG A 499 41.94 1.44 49.04
CA ARG A 499 40.89 0.72 48.32
C ARG A 499 39.83 1.66 47.73
N LEU A 500 39.44 2.71 48.45
CA LEU A 500 38.51 3.73 47.94
C LEU A 500 39.12 4.54 46.80
N ASP A 501 40.40 4.90 46.90
CA ASP A 501 41.13 5.59 45.82
C ASP A 501 41.22 4.73 44.55
N ASP A 502 41.45 3.43 44.70
CA ASP A 502 41.46 2.48 43.58
C ASP A 502 40.07 2.34 42.96
N LEU A 503 39.02 2.18 43.77
CA LEU A 503 37.63 2.15 43.31
C LEU A 503 37.26 3.41 42.51
N LEU A 504 37.67 4.58 43.02
CA LEU A 504 37.47 5.85 42.35
C LEU A 504 38.23 5.90 41.02
N ARG A 505 39.50 5.49 40.98
CA ARG A 505 40.28 5.42 39.74
C ARG A 505 39.62 4.50 38.70
N THR A 506 39.13 3.33 39.10
CA THR A 506 38.41 2.39 38.23
C THR A 506 37.08 2.99 37.74
N LEU A 507 36.35 3.71 38.60
CA LEU A 507 35.12 4.40 38.22
C LEU A 507 35.38 5.56 37.25
N PHE A 508 36.52 6.25 37.36
CA PHE A 508 36.87 7.35 36.45
C PHE A 508 37.45 6.89 35.12
N SER A 509 38.27 5.84 35.10
CA SER A 509 38.70 5.23 33.84
C SER A 509 37.50 4.70 33.05
N TYR A 510 36.42 4.31 33.75
CA TYR A 510 35.15 3.94 33.15
C TYR A 510 34.31 5.14 32.65
N ALA A 511 34.20 6.18 33.46
CA ALA A 511 33.42 7.39 33.17
C ALA A 511 33.92 8.18 31.95
N ARG A 512 35.23 8.15 31.71
CA ARG A 512 35.86 8.85 30.61
C ARG A 512 37.01 8.00 30.06
N PRO A 513 36.70 7.01 29.22
CA PRO A 513 37.75 6.25 28.54
C PRO A 513 38.65 7.23 27.78
N SER A 514 39.97 7.04 27.90
CA SER A 514 40.94 7.78 27.11
C SER A 514 40.54 7.69 25.65
N LYS A 515 40.64 8.80 24.90
CA LYS A 515 40.38 8.78 23.45
C LYS A 515 41.19 7.61 22.84
N PRO A 516 40.54 6.70 22.09
CA PRO A 516 41.25 5.58 21.48
C PRO A 516 42.42 6.10 20.65
N ASN A 517 43.61 5.53 20.86
CA ASN A 517 44.81 5.82 20.10
C ASN A 517 45.23 4.59 19.28
N PRO A 518 44.46 4.24 18.23
CA PRO A 518 44.73 3.05 17.45
C PRO A 518 46.02 3.20 16.64
N GLN A 519 46.87 2.17 16.71
CA GLN A 519 48.14 2.08 15.98
C GLN A 519 48.36 0.65 15.47
N PHE A 520 49.26 0.49 14.50
CA PHE A 520 49.67 -0.86 14.09
C PHE A 520 50.40 -1.54 15.25
N THR A 521 49.84 -2.64 15.70
CA THR A 521 50.21 -3.28 16.95
C THR A 521 50.39 -4.78 16.74
N GLU A 522 51.53 -5.31 17.18
CA GLU A 522 51.72 -6.75 17.34
C GLU A 522 50.98 -7.21 18.59
N VAL A 523 50.07 -8.17 18.46
CA VAL A 523 49.21 -8.61 19.58
C VAL A 523 49.97 -9.52 20.56
N THR A 524 50.92 -10.31 20.06
CA THR A 524 51.66 -11.29 20.86
C THR A 524 52.36 -10.68 22.09
N PRO A 525 53.12 -9.56 21.97
CA PRO A 525 53.74 -8.93 23.13
C PRO A 525 52.74 -8.48 24.20
N ILE A 526 51.57 -7.97 23.80
CA ILE A 526 50.53 -7.51 24.72
C ILE A 526 49.96 -8.67 25.52
N VAL A 527 49.67 -9.79 24.85
CA VAL A 527 49.15 -10.99 25.52
C VAL A 527 50.17 -11.51 26.55
N SER A 528 51.47 -11.52 26.19
CA SER A 528 52.54 -11.91 27.12
C SER A 528 52.64 -10.99 28.33
N GLU A 529 52.59 -9.67 28.13
CA GLU A 529 52.64 -8.70 29.23
C GLU A 529 51.45 -8.86 30.19
N VAL A 530 50.25 -9.05 29.65
CA VAL A 530 49.05 -9.31 30.47
C VAL A 530 49.18 -10.63 31.22
N PHE A 531 49.72 -11.67 30.59
CA PHE A 531 49.96 -12.95 31.24
C PHE A 531 50.91 -12.81 32.43
N ASP A 532 52.02 -12.09 32.27
CA ASP A 532 52.98 -11.86 33.35
C ASP A 532 52.34 -11.13 34.54
N LEU A 533 51.45 -10.16 34.27
CA LEU A 533 50.70 -9.44 35.31
C LEU A 533 49.70 -10.33 36.07
N VAL A 534 49.09 -11.31 35.40
CA VAL A 534 48.08 -12.21 35.99
C VAL A 534 48.72 -13.46 36.60
N GLN A 535 49.95 -13.81 36.20
CA GLN A 535 50.61 -15.06 36.55
C GLN A 535 50.71 -15.27 38.07
N GLN A 536 51.13 -14.24 38.82
CA GLN A 536 51.22 -14.33 40.29
C GLN A 536 49.86 -14.70 40.90
N LYS A 537 48.78 -14.05 40.44
CA LYS A 537 47.43 -14.30 40.95
C LYS A 537 46.88 -15.66 40.53
N ALA A 538 47.22 -16.11 39.33
CA ALA A 538 46.86 -17.44 38.86
C ALA A 538 47.54 -18.52 39.70
N GLN A 539 48.83 -18.36 40.04
CA GLN A 539 49.57 -19.28 40.89
C GLN A 539 49.01 -19.32 42.33
N GLU A 540 48.67 -18.17 42.92
CA GLU A 540 48.02 -18.10 44.24
C GLU A 540 46.70 -18.89 44.31
N ASN A 541 45.98 -19.02 43.18
CA ASN A 541 44.70 -19.74 43.08
C ASN A 541 44.83 -21.11 42.38
N ASN A 542 46.04 -21.66 42.22
CA ASN A 542 46.33 -22.91 41.49
C ASN A 542 45.66 -23.01 40.09
N VAL A 543 45.66 -21.91 39.35
CA VAL A 543 45.10 -21.83 38.00
C VAL A 543 46.21 -21.99 36.95
N THR A 544 46.01 -22.90 36.00
CA THR A 544 46.89 -23.05 34.83
C THR A 544 46.31 -22.28 33.65
N ILE A 545 47.08 -21.34 33.09
CA ILE A 545 46.64 -20.56 31.92
C ILE A 545 47.37 -21.06 30.68
N ALA A 546 46.63 -21.48 29.66
CA ALA A 546 47.14 -21.92 28.37
C ALA A 546 46.79 -20.88 27.29
N ILE A 547 47.80 -20.40 26.56
CA ILE A 547 47.65 -19.38 25.52
C ILE A 547 47.91 -20.02 24.15
N ASP A 548 46.95 -19.87 23.24
CA ASP A 548 46.99 -20.32 21.86
C ASP A 548 46.77 -19.11 20.93
N ILE A 549 47.85 -18.60 20.34
CA ILE A 549 47.80 -17.50 19.37
C ILE A 549 48.04 -18.10 17.99
N GLN A 550 47.16 -17.77 17.04
CA GLN A 550 47.30 -18.21 15.65
C GLN A 550 48.73 -17.93 15.12
N PRO A 551 49.39 -18.93 14.49
CA PRO A 551 50.71 -18.73 13.91
C PRO A 551 50.72 -17.61 12.86
N ASN A 552 51.78 -16.82 12.83
CA ASN A 552 51.95 -15.67 11.93
C ASN A 552 50.84 -14.61 12.05
N PHE A 553 50.37 -14.34 13.28
CA PHE A 553 49.40 -13.29 13.55
C PHE A 553 49.89 -11.92 13.02
N PRO A 554 49.13 -11.23 12.16
CA PRO A 554 49.59 -9.98 11.54
C PRO A 554 49.49 -8.79 12.51
N GLU A 555 50.17 -7.68 12.20
CA GLU A 555 49.96 -6.42 12.90
C GLU A 555 48.56 -5.90 12.58
N ILE A 556 47.80 -5.54 13.62
CA ILE A 556 46.44 -5.02 13.49
C ILE A 556 46.36 -3.57 13.97
N PHE A 557 45.50 -2.78 13.35
CA PHE A 557 45.29 -1.39 13.74
C PHE A 557 44.30 -1.29 14.91
N ILE A 558 44.83 -1.27 16.13
CA ILE A 558 44.08 -1.28 17.40
C ILE A 558 44.79 -0.43 18.44
N ASP A 559 44.08 0.01 19.49
CA ASP A 559 44.70 0.64 20.66
C ASP A 559 45.28 -0.45 21.59
N PRO A 560 46.60 -0.49 21.79
CA PRO A 560 47.25 -1.52 22.61
C PRO A 560 46.82 -1.47 24.09
N ALA A 561 46.63 -0.27 24.64
CA ALA A 561 46.25 -0.10 26.05
C ALA A 561 44.82 -0.57 26.31
N GLN A 562 43.91 -0.30 25.37
CA GLN A 562 42.54 -0.82 25.43
C GLN A 562 42.50 -2.34 25.32
N LEU A 563 43.29 -2.93 24.41
CA LEU A 563 43.38 -4.40 24.28
C LEU A 563 43.96 -5.04 25.55
N GLN A 564 45.02 -4.46 26.12
CA GLN A 564 45.61 -4.88 27.39
C GLN A 564 44.57 -4.87 28.52
N GLN A 565 43.80 -3.78 28.63
CA GLN A 565 42.75 -3.64 29.65
C GLN A 565 41.63 -4.69 29.49
N VAL A 566 41.22 -4.98 28.26
CA VAL A 566 40.22 -6.02 27.96
C VAL A 566 40.72 -7.38 28.42
N LEU A 567 41.92 -7.77 27.98
CA LEU A 567 42.51 -9.07 28.33
C LEU A 567 42.72 -9.19 29.84
N LEU A 568 43.24 -8.16 30.50
CA LEU A 568 43.48 -8.16 31.94
C LEU A 568 42.19 -8.37 32.74
N ASN A 569 41.13 -7.61 32.43
CA ASN A 569 39.86 -7.73 33.13
C ASN A 569 39.20 -9.10 32.93
N LEU A 570 39.24 -9.64 31.70
CA LEU A 570 38.66 -10.96 31.41
C LEU A 570 39.44 -12.08 32.10
N LEU A 571 40.77 -12.02 32.09
CA LEU A 571 41.62 -13.03 32.75
C LEU A 571 41.51 -12.98 34.27
N LEU A 572 41.50 -11.80 34.89
CA LEU A 572 41.29 -11.68 36.33
C LEU A 572 39.91 -12.23 36.74
N ASN A 573 38.86 -11.91 35.96
CA ASN A 573 37.54 -12.48 36.22
C ASN A 573 37.51 -14.00 36.13
N SER A 574 38.24 -14.57 35.16
CA SER A 574 38.38 -16.01 34.96
C SER A 574 39.15 -16.68 36.11
N VAL A 575 40.26 -16.07 36.56
CA VAL A 575 41.05 -16.57 37.71
C VAL A 575 40.22 -16.55 38.99
N GLU A 576 39.50 -15.46 39.24
CA GLU A 576 38.65 -15.32 40.42
C GLU A 576 37.41 -16.23 40.42
N ALA A 577 36.98 -16.72 39.26
CA ALA A 577 35.87 -17.66 39.14
C ALA A 577 36.27 -19.09 39.53
N ILE A 578 37.58 -19.37 39.62
CA ILE A 578 38.13 -20.67 40.01
C ILE A 578 38.48 -20.63 41.50
N HIS A 579 37.89 -21.53 42.29
CA HIS A 579 38.06 -21.54 43.74
C HIS A 579 39.25 -22.39 44.24
N ASP A 580 39.53 -23.52 43.59
CA ASP A 580 40.54 -24.47 44.07
C ASP A 580 41.65 -24.72 43.04
N GLN A 581 41.32 -25.44 41.95
CA GLN A 581 42.20 -25.78 40.86
C GLN A 581 41.43 -25.64 39.55
N GLY A 582 42.05 -25.04 38.54
CA GLY A 582 41.40 -24.90 37.26
C GLY A 582 42.33 -24.54 36.13
N THR A 583 41.73 -24.40 34.95
CA THR A 583 42.40 -24.13 33.70
C THR A 583 41.68 -23.01 32.98
N ILE A 584 42.45 -22.05 32.48
CA ILE A 584 41.97 -21.01 31.58
C ILE A 584 42.64 -21.22 30.23
N GLN A 585 41.86 -21.31 29.17
CA GLN A 585 42.35 -21.36 27.80
C GLN A 585 42.07 -20.01 27.12
N VAL A 586 43.11 -19.41 26.55
CA VAL A 586 43.04 -18.13 25.84
C VAL A 586 43.41 -18.39 24.39
N LYS A 587 42.48 -18.16 23.48
CA LYS A 587 42.69 -18.34 22.04
C LYS A 587 42.51 -17.04 21.28
N LEU A 588 43.51 -16.65 20.49
CA LEU A 588 43.45 -15.46 19.62
C LEU A 588 43.64 -15.86 18.16
N GLU A 589 42.67 -15.51 17.32
CA GLU A 589 42.69 -15.83 15.90
C GLU A 589 42.09 -14.70 15.05
N LEU A 590 42.53 -14.63 13.78
CA LEU A 590 41.93 -13.77 12.78
C LEU A 590 40.67 -14.46 12.26
N PHE A 591 39.51 -13.86 12.48
CA PHE A 591 38.22 -14.45 12.09
C PHE A 591 37.60 -13.69 10.92
N HIS A 592 37.27 -14.40 9.83
CA HIS A 592 36.47 -13.82 8.76
C HIS A 592 35.01 -14.30 8.85
N PRO A 593 34.01 -13.40 8.85
CA PRO A 593 32.59 -13.76 8.85
C PRO A 593 32.13 -14.67 7.68
N LYS A 594 32.96 -14.88 6.66
CA LYS A 594 32.66 -15.82 5.56
C LYS A 594 32.77 -17.27 6.03
N GLU A 595 33.55 -17.53 7.08
CA GLU A 595 33.73 -18.84 7.70
C GLU A 595 32.48 -19.31 8.46
N ILE A 596 31.58 -18.39 8.81
CA ILE A 596 30.32 -18.67 9.53
C ILE A 596 29.43 -19.64 8.74
N ARG A 597 29.52 -19.68 7.40
CA ARG A 597 28.75 -20.62 6.56
C ARG A 597 28.96 -22.09 6.93
N ASN A 598 30.05 -22.42 7.62
CA ASN A 598 30.39 -23.78 8.04
C ASN A 598 30.09 -24.07 9.52
N ILE A 599 29.61 -23.08 10.30
CA ILE A 599 29.31 -23.24 11.73
C ILE A 599 27.85 -23.67 11.89
N LYS A 600 27.62 -24.93 12.30
CA LYS A 600 26.28 -25.50 12.52
C LYS A 600 25.62 -25.11 13.86
N ASN A 601 26.32 -24.38 14.73
CA ASN A 601 25.80 -23.98 16.03
C ASN A 601 24.89 -22.74 15.91
N ARG A 602 23.58 -22.93 16.12
CA ARG A 602 22.55 -21.87 16.02
C ARG A 602 22.63 -20.85 17.16
N THR A 603 23.17 -21.21 18.32
CA THR A 603 23.30 -20.33 19.49
C THR A 603 24.07 -19.04 19.16
N HIS A 604 25.09 -19.14 18.30
CA HIS A 604 25.91 -18.00 17.86
C HIS A 604 25.26 -17.17 16.74
N ALA A 605 24.20 -17.64 16.09
CA ALA A 605 23.70 -17.06 14.85
C ALA A 605 23.27 -15.60 15.00
N ARG A 606 22.67 -15.24 16.14
CA ARG A 606 22.25 -13.86 16.45
C ARG A 606 23.45 -12.90 16.51
N TYR A 607 24.52 -13.30 17.20
CA TYR A 607 25.73 -12.49 17.35
C TYR A 607 26.53 -12.41 16.05
N PHE A 608 26.56 -13.51 15.29
CA PHE A 608 27.16 -13.56 13.98
C PHE A 608 26.48 -12.68 12.94
N ALA A 609 25.15 -12.49 13.03
CA ALA A 609 24.42 -11.56 12.17
C ALA A 609 24.82 -10.08 12.41
N MET A 610 25.31 -9.76 13.61
CA MET A 610 25.75 -8.41 13.98
C MET A 610 27.19 -8.10 13.54
N LEU A 611 27.99 -9.10 13.15
CA LEU A 611 29.38 -8.90 12.73
C LEU A 611 29.48 -8.16 11.39
N LYS A 612 30.47 -7.27 11.28
CA LYS A 612 30.73 -6.53 10.03
C LYS A 612 31.29 -7.45 8.96
N LYS A 613 31.11 -7.12 7.67
CA LYS A 613 31.67 -7.92 6.55
C LYS A 613 33.17 -7.68 6.33
N MET A 614 33.98 -7.75 7.39
CA MET A 614 35.43 -7.55 7.38
C MET A 614 36.11 -8.51 8.37
N PRO A 615 37.45 -8.68 8.34
CA PRO A 615 38.16 -9.48 9.34
C PRO A 615 37.96 -8.93 10.76
N HIS A 616 37.92 -9.82 11.74
CA HIS A 616 37.84 -9.49 13.17
C HIS A 616 39.01 -10.15 13.91
N LEU A 617 39.50 -9.49 14.96
CA LEU A 617 40.26 -10.15 16.01
C LEU A 617 39.24 -10.91 16.85
N LYS A 618 39.33 -12.25 16.85
CA LYS A 618 38.55 -13.11 17.74
C LYS A 618 39.42 -13.46 18.95
N ILE A 619 38.91 -13.12 20.13
CA ILE A 619 39.47 -13.53 21.42
C ILE A 619 38.46 -14.47 22.05
N HIS A 620 38.91 -15.67 22.42
CA HIS A 620 38.10 -16.66 23.11
C HIS A 620 38.82 -17.02 24.41
N ILE A 621 38.17 -16.74 25.54
CA ILE A 621 38.67 -17.08 26.88
C ILE A 621 37.71 -18.09 27.47
N LYS A 622 38.20 -19.28 27.78
CA LYS A 622 37.45 -20.36 28.39
C LYS A 622 38.01 -20.68 29.77
N ASP A 623 37.17 -20.68 30.78
CA ASP A 623 37.50 -21.17 32.12
C ASP A 623 36.61 -22.34 32.54
N ASN A 624 37.07 -23.09 33.53
CA ASN A 624 36.31 -24.15 34.19
C ASN A 624 35.91 -23.75 35.62
N GLY A 625 35.63 -22.46 35.83
CA GLY A 625 35.23 -21.90 37.12
C GLY A 625 33.80 -22.24 37.52
N CYS A 626 33.26 -21.48 38.48
CA CYS A 626 31.92 -21.71 39.04
C CYS A 626 30.76 -21.45 38.07
N GLY A 627 31.02 -20.83 36.91
CA GLY A 627 30.00 -20.47 35.94
C GLY A 627 29.10 -19.32 36.38
N ILE A 628 28.17 -18.93 35.50
CA ILE A 628 27.26 -17.81 35.65
C ILE A 628 25.84 -18.32 35.43
N ALA A 629 24.93 -18.04 36.37
CA ALA A 629 23.51 -18.37 36.21
C ALA A 629 22.90 -17.63 35.01
N GLU A 630 21.98 -18.28 34.29
CA GLU A 630 21.35 -17.70 33.08
C GLU A 630 20.71 -16.33 33.34
N GLU A 631 20.02 -16.18 34.47
CA GLU A 631 19.42 -14.92 34.94
C GLU A 631 20.44 -13.78 35.14
N ASN A 632 21.71 -14.12 35.40
CA ASN A 632 22.76 -13.13 35.63
C ASN A 632 23.43 -12.67 34.33
N LEU A 633 23.36 -13.47 33.25
CA LEU A 633 24.04 -13.17 31.98
C LEU A 633 23.57 -11.86 31.35
N GLU A 634 22.31 -11.48 31.54
CA GLU A 634 21.77 -10.20 31.06
C GLU A 634 22.25 -8.99 31.89
N HIS A 635 22.87 -9.24 33.04
CA HIS A 635 23.23 -8.21 34.01
C HIS A 635 24.74 -8.06 34.21
N ILE A 636 25.57 -9.01 33.78
CA ILE A 636 27.02 -8.99 34.00
C ILE A 636 27.74 -7.76 33.44
N PHE A 637 27.16 -7.09 32.44
CA PHE A 637 27.70 -5.85 31.86
C PHE A 637 27.18 -4.58 32.54
N ASN A 638 26.20 -4.69 33.43
CA ASN A 638 25.67 -3.55 34.16
C ASN A 638 26.73 -3.06 35.17
N PRO A 639 26.99 -1.74 35.25
CA PRO A 639 27.91 -1.20 36.25
C PRO A 639 27.50 -1.57 37.67
N PHE A 640 28.49 -1.84 38.52
CA PHE A 640 28.33 -2.24 39.93
C PHE A 640 27.63 -3.60 40.13
N TYR A 641 27.30 -4.31 39.05
CA TYR A 641 26.76 -5.65 39.15
C TYR A 641 27.87 -6.63 39.50
N THR A 642 27.73 -7.30 40.63
CA THR A 642 28.66 -8.34 41.04
C THR A 642 27.98 -9.33 41.98
N THR A 643 28.29 -10.61 41.80
CA THR A 643 27.93 -11.69 42.73
C THR A 643 29.03 -11.93 43.78
N LYS A 644 30.14 -11.18 43.71
CA LYS A 644 31.32 -11.35 44.56
C LYS A 644 31.29 -10.39 45.77
N PRO A 645 31.61 -10.85 47.00
CA PRO A 645 31.54 -10.03 48.21
C PRO A 645 32.51 -8.83 48.23
N TYR A 646 33.59 -8.87 47.44
CA TYR A 646 34.59 -7.79 47.35
C TYR A 646 34.78 -7.24 45.92
N GLY A 647 33.92 -7.64 44.98
CA GLY A 647 33.99 -7.19 43.59
C GLY A 647 33.53 -5.74 43.43
N THR A 648 34.17 -5.00 42.53
CA THR A 648 33.77 -3.61 42.22
C THR A 648 32.57 -3.56 41.27
N GLY A 649 32.32 -4.64 40.53
CA GLY A 649 31.27 -4.72 39.50
C GLY A 649 31.51 -3.82 38.28
N LEU A 650 32.72 -3.27 38.12
CA LEU A 650 33.06 -2.35 37.01
C LEU A 650 33.91 -3.00 35.91
N GLY A 651 34.56 -4.13 36.17
CA GLY A 651 35.51 -4.74 35.23
C GLY A 651 34.86 -5.12 33.90
N LEU A 652 33.74 -5.86 33.93
CA LEU A 652 33.04 -6.29 32.73
C LEU A 652 32.32 -5.14 32.02
N SER A 653 31.85 -4.13 32.76
CA SER A 653 31.24 -2.96 32.15
C SER A 653 32.27 -2.13 31.39
N ILE A 654 33.51 -2.01 31.89
CA ILE A 654 34.66 -1.40 31.18
C ILE A 654 34.96 -2.18 29.90
N VAL A 655 35.05 -3.51 29.98
CA VAL A 655 35.27 -4.36 28.80
C VAL A 655 34.17 -4.10 27.76
N TYR A 656 32.91 -4.12 28.19
CA TYR A 656 31.77 -3.87 27.33
C TYR A 656 31.89 -2.55 26.55
N GLN A 657 32.22 -1.47 27.27
CA GLN A 657 32.40 -0.15 26.69
C GLN A 657 33.54 -0.11 25.66
N ILE A 658 34.72 -0.66 26.00
CA ILE A 658 35.86 -0.71 25.08
C ILE A 658 35.51 -1.47 23.80
N ILE A 659 34.83 -2.61 23.93
CA ILE A 659 34.42 -3.42 22.79
C ILE A 659 33.43 -2.65 21.91
N LYS A 660 32.46 -1.95 22.50
CA LYS A 660 31.50 -1.12 21.74
C LYS A 660 32.15 0.07 21.05
N GLU A 661 33.09 0.76 21.69
CA GLU A 661 33.85 1.86 21.08
C GLU A 661 34.66 1.39 19.86
N ASN A 662 35.12 0.15 19.91
CA ASN A 662 35.81 -0.49 18.79
C ASN A 662 34.84 -1.16 17.80
N GLU A 663 33.53 -0.88 17.88
CA GLU A 663 32.49 -1.43 16.99
C GLU A 663 32.43 -2.97 17.01
N GLY A 664 32.87 -3.57 18.11
CA GLY A 664 32.95 -5.00 18.34
C GLY A 664 31.76 -5.60 19.09
N ILE A 665 31.84 -6.90 19.34
CA ILE A 665 30.82 -7.71 20.02
C ILE A 665 31.49 -8.54 21.11
N ILE A 666 30.85 -8.64 22.27
CA ILE A 666 31.21 -9.54 23.35
C ILE A 666 29.97 -10.32 23.81
N TYR A 667 30.10 -11.63 24.02
CA TYR A 667 29.05 -12.46 24.62
C TYR A 667 29.66 -13.63 25.41
N TYR A 668 28.83 -14.26 26.22
CA TYR A 668 29.20 -15.35 27.12
C TYR A 668 28.29 -16.56 26.90
N GLU A 669 28.87 -17.75 27.00
CA GLU A 669 28.17 -19.01 27.22
C GLU A 669 28.67 -19.55 28.57
N SER A 670 27.77 -19.88 29.48
CA SER A 670 28.16 -20.29 30.84
C SER A 670 27.15 -21.25 31.43
N GLU A 671 27.63 -22.22 32.19
CA GLU A 671 26.81 -23.15 32.94
C GLU A 671 27.38 -23.30 34.36
N ILE A 672 26.50 -23.19 35.35
CA ILE A 672 26.87 -23.26 36.77
C ILE A 672 27.57 -24.59 37.04
N GLY A 673 28.77 -24.52 37.64
CA GLY A 673 29.59 -25.68 37.98
C GLY A 673 30.35 -26.32 36.82
N VAL A 674 30.19 -25.81 35.59
CA VAL A 674 30.95 -26.29 34.40
C VAL A 674 32.03 -25.29 34.02
N GLY A 675 31.70 -24.00 33.96
CA GLY A 675 32.63 -22.95 33.56
C GLY A 675 32.01 -21.91 32.65
N THR A 676 32.87 -21.11 32.02
CA THR A 676 32.45 -19.98 31.19
C THR A 676 33.30 -19.87 29.93
N ASP A 677 32.63 -19.69 28.79
CA ASP A 677 33.22 -19.38 27.50
C ASP A 677 32.88 -17.91 27.15
N CYS A 678 33.90 -17.05 27.10
CA CYS A 678 33.79 -15.65 26.71
C CYS A 678 34.31 -15.44 25.29
N TYR A 679 33.48 -14.84 24.44
CA TYR A 679 33.80 -14.55 23.05
C TYR A 679 33.80 -13.05 22.78
N VAL A 680 34.90 -12.56 22.21
CA VAL A 680 35.07 -11.16 21.82
C VAL A 680 35.46 -11.09 20.34
N PHE A 681 34.80 -10.21 19.60
CA PHE A 681 35.07 -9.93 18.20
C PHE A 681 35.29 -8.43 17.99
N ILE A 682 36.48 -8.04 17.57
CA ILE A 682 36.82 -6.64 17.29
C ILE A 682 37.09 -6.49 15.79
N PRO A 683 36.34 -5.65 15.03
CA PRO A 683 36.59 -5.46 13.61
C PRO A 683 37.96 -4.83 13.36
N ILE A 684 38.72 -5.40 12.43
CA ILE A 684 40.05 -4.91 12.08
C ILE A 684 39.97 -4.05 10.83
N LYS A 685 40.17 -2.74 10.99
CA LYS A 685 40.09 -1.76 9.89
C LYS A 685 41.28 -1.86 8.93
N LYS A 686 42.48 -2.16 9.44
CA LYS A 686 43.72 -2.32 8.66
C LYS A 686 44.59 -3.43 9.25
N ILE A 687 45.19 -4.23 8.38
CA ILE A 687 46.08 -5.35 8.71
C ILE A 687 47.40 -5.11 7.96
N ARG A 688 48.53 -5.36 8.63
CA ARG A 688 49.86 -5.37 8.00
C ARG A 688 50.50 -6.74 8.20
N THR A 689 50.74 -7.44 7.09
CA THR A 689 51.37 -8.76 7.08
C THR A 689 52.90 -8.66 7.17
N LEU A 690 53.53 -9.59 7.89
CA LEU A 690 54.97 -9.63 8.17
C LEU A 690 55.88 -9.59 6.91
N THR A 691 55.36 -9.93 5.73
CA THR A 691 56.09 -9.89 4.44
C THR A 691 56.40 -8.48 3.92
N GLU A 692 55.79 -7.42 4.45
CA GLU A 692 56.07 -6.03 4.05
C GLU A 692 57.24 -5.37 4.80
N LYS A 693 57.89 -6.07 5.74
CA LYS A 693 59.05 -5.54 6.51
C LYS A 693 60.36 -5.48 5.71
N SER A 694 60.44 -6.01 4.50
CA SER A 694 61.69 -6.08 3.68
C SER A 694 61.79 -5.07 2.53
N SER A 695 60.95 -4.04 2.50
CA SER A 695 61.07 -2.93 1.55
C SER A 695 60.71 -1.61 2.23
N GLY A 696 61.65 -1.09 3.01
CA GLY A 696 61.58 0.22 3.67
C GLY A 696 62.97 0.64 4.12
#